data_AF-A0A7C7V1F3-F1
#
_entry.id   AF-A0A7C7V1F3-F1
#
_cell.length_a   1.000
_cell.length_b   1.000
_cell.length_c   1.000
_cell.angle_alpha   90.00
_cell.angle_beta   90.00
_cell.angle_gamma   90.00
#
_symmetry.space_group_name_H-M   'P 1'
#
loop_
_entity.id
_entity.type
_entity.pdbx_description
1 polymer ?
#
loop_
_entity_poly.entity_id
_entity_poly.type
_entity_poly.pdbx_seq_one_letter_code
_entity_poly.pdbx_strand_id
1 'polypeptide(L)'
;MRGRLIGQTVAVMAVGLLAAAIDGCSRRVTPEDFAEGEGATAPAEMSPQQERSSAQPTGAPEKAVTATDPGGNRNHQPGDKEPLEGVTESTPSAIQGGDSSPEPTTRVSRAQRTGGVAERPQGRPVQGEEQAGAVAPQVDQSQGLGDQAVEATPTVAPADAIPIDQPEERPQLAEGAAAADGTDDGRPAGASTAEPFNPLRAGRAGMGPLRSEGAGGEGHPAFRPASTEASHEGGRQSKKYDPIAENGPIFVGWPKPQLALVLTGCQNGYLEPCGCAGLDRMKGGLGRRHTFMSELRNKRSWPVVALDVGGLIKGFGRQAEMKFHTTVSAMQLMQYETIALGANDLRLPAAELLAVAAPVDGKTLFVSGNVALFKFEYGMTARYEVIRAGGRKVGVTAVLGKSFQQKINNPELEIIAPEEALAELVPVLKPQCDLLVLLAHASRDESIALGKAFPEFDVVVTAGGPAEPPLDLAHIDGTSALLVEVGQKGMYAVVLGFYQDEAVRYQRVPLDSRFPYSPDVKLLMVNYQDQLRQVGFEGLGVRPVPHSRREELGAYVGSQKCQSCHEVSYRVWRKSGHARAWRTLVHLDPPRTHDPECVSCHVVGWNPEYYYPYETGFWSEEKTPELVDVGCESCHGPGEAHVKAEMGSDLALQRKLQQAVTLTLEDAKKQQCITCHDGENSPDFKFETYWPKIEHREWEDE
;
A
#
# COMPACT_ATOMS: atom_id res chain seq x y z
N MET A 1 -10.92 -58.28 35.11
CA MET A 1 -12.04 -58.99 35.78
C MET A 1 -13.35 -58.19 35.57
N ARG A 2 -14.47 -58.68 36.12
CA ARG A 2 -15.84 -58.10 36.13
C ARG A 2 -15.89 -56.55 36.24
N GLY A 3 -16.82 -55.79 35.65
CA GLY A 3 -17.81 -56.09 34.58
C GLY A 3 -19.24 -55.54 34.80
N ARG A 4 -19.91 -55.07 33.72
CA ARG A 4 -21.34 -54.64 33.59
C ARG A 4 -21.71 -53.34 34.38
N LEU A 5 -22.68 -52.52 33.98
CA LEU A 5 -24.11 -52.76 33.65
C LEU A 5 -24.67 -51.95 32.44
N ILE A 6 -25.61 -52.57 31.72
CA ILE A 6 -26.93 -52.08 31.19
C ILE A 6 -26.99 -50.70 30.48
N GLY A 7 -27.60 -50.56 29.28
CA GLY A 7 -28.12 -51.58 28.35
C GLY A 7 -29.19 -51.08 27.35
N GLN A 8 -29.35 -51.81 26.23
CA GLN A 8 -30.56 -51.99 25.37
C GLN A 8 -31.20 -50.72 24.72
N THR A 9 -31.86 -50.75 23.54
CA THR A 9 -32.59 -51.83 22.83
C THR A 9 -32.76 -51.55 21.32
N VAL A 10 -32.61 -52.56 20.42
CA VAL A 10 -33.31 -52.79 19.09
C VAL A 10 -33.29 -51.66 18.01
N ALA A 11 -32.90 -51.81 16.72
CA ALA A 11 -33.15 -52.82 15.65
C ALA A 11 -34.54 -52.67 14.93
N VAL A 12 -34.82 -53.01 13.65
CA VAL A 12 -34.04 -53.57 12.53
C VAL A 12 -34.69 -53.26 11.13
N MET A 13 -33.93 -53.49 10.05
CA MET A 13 -34.17 -53.48 8.56
C MET A 13 -35.59 -53.58 7.93
N ALA A 14 -35.75 -52.92 6.75
CA ALA A 14 -36.14 -53.48 5.41
C ALA A 14 -36.05 -52.35 4.34
N VAL A 15 -35.59 -52.43 3.06
CA VAL A 15 -35.35 -53.46 2.00
C VAL A 15 -36.43 -53.46 0.86
N GLY A 16 -35.99 -53.27 -0.39
CA GLY A 16 -36.80 -53.36 -1.65
C GLY A 16 -36.71 -52.09 -2.55
N LEU A 17 -36.22 -52.02 -3.81
CA LEU A 17 -35.51 -52.89 -4.80
C LEU A 17 -36.26 -53.05 -6.14
N LEU A 18 -35.82 -52.31 -7.18
CA LEU A 18 -35.90 -52.51 -8.67
C LEU A 18 -35.15 -51.30 -9.34
N ALA A 19 -34.52 -51.25 -10.54
CA ALA A 19 -34.43 -52.06 -11.78
C ALA A 19 -35.63 -51.98 -12.74
N ALA A 20 -35.53 -51.88 -14.08
CA ALA A 20 -34.47 -51.51 -15.07
C ALA A 20 -35.19 -51.11 -16.42
N ALA A 21 -34.61 -50.82 -17.60
CA ALA A 21 -33.25 -50.80 -18.20
C ALA A 21 -33.20 -49.75 -19.37
N ILE A 22 -32.06 -49.12 -19.70
CA ILE A 22 -31.15 -49.35 -20.85
C ILE A 22 -31.78 -49.31 -22.28
N ASP A 23 -31.54 -48.23 -23.03
CA ASP A 23 -30.92 -48.18 -24.39
C ASP A 23 -30.83 -46.70 -24.88
N GLY A 24 -30.01 -46.28 -25.86
CA GLY A 24 -28.93 -47.01 -26.55
C GLY A 24 -28.74 -46.65 -28.03
N CYS A 25 -28.12 -45.50 -28.39
CA CYS A 25 -27.51 -45.31 -29.73
C CYS A 25 -26.60 -44.08 -29.88
N SER A 26 -25.62 -44.16 -30.78
CA SER A 26 -24.74 -43.06 -31.23
C SER A 26 -24.95 -42.77 -32.72
N ARG A 27 -24.67 -41.54 -33.17
CA ARG A 27 -24.30 -41.25 -34.57
C ARG A 27 -23.55 -39.93 -34.72
N ARG A 28 -22.52 -39.91 -35.57
CA ARG A 28 -21.91 -38.71 -36.17
C ARG A 28 -22.51 -38.52 -37.57
N VAL A 29 -22.71 -37.28 -38.02
CA VAL A 29 -22.87 -36.92 -39.45
C VAL A 29 -22.31 -35.52 -39.70
N THR A 30 -21.61 -35.36 -40.82
CA THR A 30 -21.12 -34.14 -41.50
C THR A 30 -20.84 -34.53 -42.97
N PRO A 31 -20.81 -33.62 -43.97
CA PRO A 31 -21.30 -32.23 -44.06
C PRO A 31 -22.22 -32.04 -45.31
N GLU A 32 -22.15 -30.87 -45.98
CA GLU A 32 -22.47 -30.57 -47.40
C GLU A 32 -23.93 -30.20 -47.85
N ASP A 33 -24.08 -28.89 -48.14
CA ASP A 33 -24.51 -28.26 -49.41
C ASP A 33 -25.98 -28.06 -49.85
N PHE A 34 -26.11 -27.09 -50.79
CA PHE A 34 -27.28 -26.50 -51.48
C PHE A 34 -28.19 -25.54 -50.67
N ALA A 35 -28.69 -24.41 -51.21
CA ALA A 35 -28.27 -23.59 -52.37
C ALA A 35 -28.94 -22.19 -52.34
N GLU A 36 -28.31 -21.24 -53.05
CA GLU A 36 -28.85 -20.08 -53.81
C GLU A 36 -30.20 -19.41 -53.45
N GLY A 37 -30.19 -18.07 -53.37
CA GLY A 37 -31.37 -17.22 -53.24
C GLY A 37 -31.07 -15.72 -53.36
N GLU A 38 -31.02 -15.20 -54.59
CA GLU A 38 -30.76 -13.78 -54.87
C GLU A 38 -31.94 -12.86 -54.49
N GLY A 39 -31.67 -11.57 -54.23
CA GLY A 39 -32.73 -10.62 -53.85
C GLY A 39 -32.28 -9.17 -53.60
N ALA A 40 -31.58 -8.54 -54.55
CA ALA A 40 -31.12 -7.15 -54.40
C ALA A 40 -32.14 -6.13 -54.95
N THR A 41 -32.56 -5.15 -54.12
CA THR A 41 -33.11 -3.87 -54.59
C THR A 41 -32.82 -2.69 -53.63
N ALA A 42 -32.11 -1.70 -54.17
CA ALA A 42 -32.02 -0.31 -53.72
C ALA A 42 -31.59 0.53 -54.95
N PRO A 43 -31.64 1.87 -54.96
CA PRO A 43 -32.14 2.80 -53.93
C PRO A 43 -33.27 3.71 -54.45
N ALA A 44 -33.66 4.72 -53.67
CA ALA A 44 -34.29 5.95 -54.19
C ALA A 44 -33.82 7.16 -53.38
N GLU A 45 -33.33 8.19 -54.06
CA GLU A 45 -32.96 9.48 -53.45
C GLU A 45 -34.18 10.43 -53.40
N MET A 46 -34.16 11.42 -52.51
CA MET A 46 -34.34 12.85 -52.88
C MET A 46 -34.30 13.77 -51.65
N SER A 47 -33.41 14.75 -51.70
CA SER A 47 -33.39 15.98 -50.88
C SER A 47 -33.82 17.17 -51.79
N PRO A 48 -33.73 18.45 -51.39
CA PRO A 48 -33.63 19.06 -50.06
C PRO A 48 -34.70 20.16 -49.84
N GLN A 49 -34.73 20.79 -48.65
CA GLN A 49 -34.99 22.24 -48.57
C GLN A 49 -34.31 22.86 -47.34
N GLN A 50 -33.89 24.12 -47.49
CA GLN A 50 -33.28 24.94 -46.44
C GLN A 50 -34.28 26.01 -46.01
N GLU A 51 -34.18 26.50 -44.77
CA GLU A 51 -34.02 27.95 -44.55
C GLU A 51 -33.42 28.29 -43.18
N ARG A 52 -33.17 29.58 -42.93
CA ARG A 52 -32.44 30.11 -41.77
C ARG A 52 -33.33 31.07 -40.98
N SER A 53 -33.14 31.20 -39.67
CA SER A 53 -32.83 32.52 -39.05
C SER A 53 -32.49 32.42 -37.57
N SER A 54 -31.53 33.25 -37.14
CA SER A 54 -31.32 33.69 -35.76
C SER A 54 -32.34 34.75 -35.33
N ALA A 55 -32.66 34.87 -34.02
CA ALA A 55 -32.55 36.13 -33.23
C ALA A 55 -33.16 36.02 -31.80
N GLN A 56 -32.35 36.33 -30.79
CA GLN A 56 -32.73 37.04 -29.55
C GLN A 56 -32.37 38.55 -29.73
N PRO A 57 -32.59 39.50 -28.78
CA PRO A 57 -33.17 39.40 -27.42
C PRO A 57 -34.29 40.45 -27.14
N THR A 58 -34.74 40.59 -25.87
CA THR A 58 -34.92 41.91 -25.18
C THR A 58 -35.42 41.78 -23.72
N GLY A 59 -35.08 42.76 -22.88
CA GLY A 59 -36.00 43.30 -21.85
C GLY A 59 -35.95 42.76 -20.41
N ALA A 60 -35.20 43.43 -19.53
CA ALA A 60 -35.52 43.53 -18.10
C ALA A 60 -36.40 44.78 -17.83
N PRO A 61 -36.99 44.94 -16.63
CA PRO A 61 -36.34 45.81 -15.64
C PRO A 61 -36.52 45.40 -14.15
N GLU A 62 -35.93 46.21 -13.26
CA GLU A 62 -36.09 46.22 -11.79
C GLU A 62 -37.56 46.46 -11.33
N LYS A 63 -37.99 46.39 -10.06
CA LYS A 63 -37.35 46.79 -8.78
C LYS A 63 -38.11 46.24 -7.55
N ALA A 64 -37.53 46.34 -6.35
CA ALA A 64 -38.09 45.78 -5.10
C ALA A 64 -38.76 46.82 -4.17
N VAL A 65 -39.78 46.39 -3.41
CA VAL A 65 -40.32 47.05 -2.18
C VAL A 65 -40.72 45.96 -1.15
N THR A 66 -40.89 46.35 0.11
CA THR A 66 -40.72 45.53 1.32
C THR A 66 -41.97 44.95 2.00
N ALA A 67 -41.76 43.84 2.72
CA ALA A 67 -42.28 43.48 4.06
C ALA A 67 -43.77 43.15 4.29
N THR A 68 -43.98 42.01 4.98
CA THR A 68 -44.68 41.98 6.28
C THR A 68 -44.34 40.70 7.07
N ASP A 69 -44.19 40.84 8.39
CA ASP A 69 -44.15 39.77 9.41
C ASP A 69 -45.13 40.16 10.52
N PRO A 70 -45.69 39.19 11.28
CA PRO A 70 -45.65 39.38 12.73
C PRO A 70 -45.47 38.10 13.59
N GLY A 71 -44.25 37.86 14.03
CA GLY A 71 -43.91 37.60 15.44
C GLY A 71 -43.97 36.16 16.01
N GLY A 72 -43.26 35.87 17.11
CA GLY A 72 -42.25 36.69 17.79
C GLY A 72 -41.98 36.33 19.27
N ASN A 73 -41.21 37.21 19.94
CA ASN A 73 -41.23 37.51 21.39
C ASN A 73 -40.17 36.93 22.37
N ARG A 74 -39.03 37.65 22.48
CA ARG A 74 -38.34 38.06 23.75
C ARG A 74 -37.60 36.97 24.60
N ASN A 75 -36.64 37.28 25.50
CA ASN A 75 -36.10 38.57 25.97
C ASN A 75 -34.65 38.46 26.52
N HIS A 76 -33.73 39.36 26.12
CA HIS A 76 -33.00 40.32 26.99
C HIS A 76 -31.99 41.18 26.21
N GLN A 77 -31.67 42.37 26.73
CA GLN A 77 -30.85 43.41 26.09
C GLN A 77 -30.19 44.33 27.19
N PRO A 78 -29.42 45.41 26.90
CA PRO A 78 -28.07 45.56 27.47
C PRO A 78 -27.86 46.94 28.17
N GLY A 79 -26.63 47.46 28.13
CA GLY A 79 -26.32 48.87 28.41
C GLY A 79 -24.98 49.30 27.79
N ASP A 80 -25.00 50.34 26.96
CA ASP A 80 -23.88 50.78 26.10
C ASP A 80 -23.16 52.03 26.64
N LYS A 81 -21.97 52.35 26.07
CA LYS A 81 -21.65 53.69 25.49
C LYS A 81 -20.24 53.79 24.86
N GLU A 82 -20.16 54.63 23.82
CA GLU A 82 -18.94 55.00 23.06
C GLU A 82 -18.43 56.43 23.47
N PRO A 83 -17.66 57.19 22.65
CA PRO A 83 -16.19 57.12 22.50
C PRO A 83 -15.54 58.51 22.71
N LEU A 84 -14.26 58.70 22.33
CA LEU A 84 -13.71 60.00 21.85
C LEU A 84 -12.34 59.86 21.14
N GLU A 85 -11.80 60.97 20.64
CA GLU A 85 -10.78 61.09 19.58
C GLU A 85 -9.29 61.01 20.03
N GLY A 86 -8.34 60.99 19.07
CA GLY A 86 -6.88 61.00 19.30
C GLY A 86 -6.15 62.19 18.65
N VAL A 87 -4.80 62.23 18.65
CA VAL A 87 -4.01 63.22 17.87
C VAL A 87 -2.52 62.83 17.64
N THR A 88 -2.05 63.10 16.41
CA THR A 88 -0.71 63.17 15.75
C THR A 88 0.65 62.92 16.46
N GLU A 89 1.57 62.23 15.73
CA GLU A 89 2.98 62.59 15.36
C GLU A 89 4.06 62.90 16.46
N SER A 90 5.39 62.79 16.27
CA SER A 90 6.27 62.53 15.09
C SER A 90 7.66 61.95 15.50
N THR A 91 8.40 61.39 14.52
CA THR A 91 9.87 61.18 14.48
C THR A 91 10.52 62.22 13.53
N PRO A 92 11.88 62.31 13.30
CA PRO A 92 13.00 61.44 13.70
C PRO A 92 14.25 62.20 14.24
N SER A 93 15.36 61.49 14.52
CA SER A 93 16.65 61.62 13.78
C SER A 93 17.76 60.75 14.43
N ALA A 94 18.90 60.58 13.75
CA ALA A 94 20.09 59.84 14.20
C ALA A 94 21.36 60.71 14.08
N ILE A 95 22.50 60.30 14.68
CA ILE A 95 23.86 60.35 14.08
C ILE A 95 24.97 59.81 15.03
N GLN A 96 25.81 58.94 14.47
CA GLN A 96 27.24 58.63 14.72
C GLN A 96 27.89 58.73 16.13
N GLY A 97 28.49 57.60 16.56
CA GLY A 97 29.96 57.46 16.54
C GLY A 97 30.77 57.86 17.78
N GLY A 98 31.59 56.92 18.29
CA GLY A 98 32.62 57.17 19.32
C GLY A 98 33.43 55.91 19.64
N ASP A 99 34.75 55.98 19.45
CA ASP A 99 35.72 54.90 19.68
C ASP A 99 36.42 55.05 21.06
N SER A 100 37.18 54.04 21.49
CA SER A 100 38.26 53.99 22.50
C SER A 100 38.06 52.99 23.65
N SER A 101 38.88 51.94 23.67
CA SER A 101 39.33 51.26 24.90
C SER A 101 40.42 52.10 25.59
N PRO A 102 40.77 51.87 26.88
CA PRO A 102 41.74 50.80 27.17
C PRO A 102 41.61 50.08 28.53
N GLU A 103 42.27 48.91 28.62
CA GLU A 103 42.77 48.27 29.85
C GLU A 103 43.90 49.12 30.53
N PRO A 104 44.57 48.74 31.66
CA PRO A 104 44.52 47.47 32.42
C PRO A 104 44.54 47.60 33.97
N THR A 105 44.56 46.47 34.69
CA THR A 105 45.74 46.13 35.55
C THR A 105 45.74 44.68 36.07
N THR A 106 46.94 44.10 36.16
CA THR A 106 47.21 42.69 36.44
C THR A 106 47.57 42.39 37.90
N ARG A 107 47.14 41.20 38.40
CA ARG A 107 47.89 40.25 39.27
C ARG A 107 46.95 39.09 39.64
N VAL A 108 47.18 37.81 39.32
CA VAL A 108 48.38 36.95 39.33
C VAL A 108 48.94 36.69 40.73
N SER A 109 48.61 35.52 41.29
CA SER A 109 49.48 34.66 42.13
C SER A 109 48.90 33.24 42.23
N ARG A 110 49.73 32.24 42.58
CA ARG A 110 49.48 30.81 42.26
C ARG A 110 49.95 29.86 43.37
N ALA A 111 49.05 29.05 43.92
CA ALA A 111 49.33 27.77 44.62
C ALA A 111 48.10 26.85 44.42
N GLN A 112 48.14 25.59 43.96
CA GLN A 112 49.00 24.40 44.17
C GLN A 112 48.67 23.51 45.41
N ARG A 113 48.04 22.36 45.09
CA ARG A 113 48.18 20.99 45.65
C ARG A 113 47.21 20.50 46.75
N THR A 114 47.06 19.17 46.72
CA THR A 114 46.30 18.25 47.59
C THR A 114 44.78 18.38 47.50
N GLY A 115 43.99 17.30 47.56
CA GLY A 115 44.35 15.87 47.49
C GLY A 115 43.19 14.97 47.95
N GLY A 116 42.91 13.87 47.25
CA GLY A 116 41.84 12.95 47.63
C GLY A 116 41.82 11.67 46.77
N VAL A 117 41.61 10.52 47.41
CA VAL A 117 41.60 9.18 46.79
C VAL A 117 40.41 8.39 47.35
N ALA A 118 39.77 7.58 46.52
CA ALA A 118 38.86 6.50 46.93
C ALA A 118 39.01 5.32 45.94
N GLU A 119 38.88 4.09 46.44
CA GLU A 119 39.42 2.90 45.77
C GLU A 119 38.35 1.93 45.22
N ARG A 120 38.80 0.99 44.37
CA ARG A 120 38.07 -0.24 44.03
C ARG A 120 38.61 -1.42 44.86
N PRO A 121 37.79 -2.44 45.19
CA PRO A 121 38.29 -3.78 45.48
C PRO A 121 38.26 -4.69 44.22
N GLN A 122 39.17 -5.67 44.17
CA GLN A 122 39.10 -6.86 43.31
C GLN A 122 39.18 -8.13 44.18
N GLY A 123 38.71 -9.27 43.66
CA GLY A 123 38.85 -10.59 44.30
C GLY A 123 39.06 -11.70 43.27
N ARG A 124 39.99 -12.62 43.57
CA ARG A 124 40.46 -13.79 42.78
C ARG A 124 41.34 -14.65 43.72
N PRO A 125 41.84 -15.84 43.36
CA PRO A 125 41.38 -16.86 42.39
C PRO A 125 41.22 -18.26 43.05
N VAL A 126 40.91 -19.31 42.27
CA VAL A 126 41.27 -20.73 42.55
C VAL A 126 41.69 -21.42 41.24
N GLN A 127 42.55 -22.44 41.29
CA GLN A 127 43.13 -23.18 40.15
C GLN A 127 42.45 -24.55 39.92
N GLY A 128 42.75 -25.21 38.78
CA GLY A 128 42.21 -26.54 38.43
C GLY A 128 42.76 -27.13 37.12
N GLU A 129 43.99 -27.62 37.16
CA GLU A 129 44.64 -28.53 36.18
C GLU A 129 44.09 -29.98 36.34
N GLU A 130 44.21 -30.97 35.45
CA GLU A 130 44.60 -31.15 34.02
C GLU A 130 44.31 -32.65 33.66
N GLN A 131 44.62 -33.11 32.42
CA GLN A 131 44.92 -34.51 32.01
C GLN A 131 43.78 -35.52 31.76
N ALA A 132 43.97 -36.62 31.01
CA ALA A 132 44.80 -36.91 29.80
C ALA A 132 44.50 -38.35 29.28
N GLY A 133 44.85 -38.66 28.02
CA GLY A 133 44.82 -40.02 27.43
C GLY A 133 44.35 -40.01 25.96
N ALA A 134 45.14 -40.17 24.88
CA ALA A 134 46.34 -40.97 24.56
C ALA A 134 46.06 -42.44 24.15
N VAL A 135 46.74 -43.08 23.17
CA VAL A 135 47.56 -42.63 22.01
C VAL A 135 47.75 -43.81 21.02
N ALA A 136 47.41 -43.63 19.73
CA ALA A 136 48.00 -44.25 18.50
C ALA A 136 48.21 -45.81 18.49
N PRO A 137 49.08 -46.46 17.65
CA PRO A 137 49.82 -46.02 16.44
C PRO A 137 49.90 -47.05 15.24
N GLN A 138 50.70 -46.70 14.20
CA GLN A 138 51.39 -47.56 13.18
C GLN A 138 50.57 -48.15 12.00
N VAL A 139 51.09 -48.45 10.77
CA VAL A 139 52.39 -48.25 10.03
C VAL A 139 52.09 -48.55 8.52
N ASP A 140 52.35 -47.68 7.52
CA ASP A 140 53.59 -47.37 6.75
C ASP A 140 53.62 -47.98 5.30
N GLN A 141 54.51 -47.43 4.45
CA GLN A 141 55.01 -47.88 3.13
C GLN A 141 54.19 -47.60 1.85
N SER A 142 54.79 -47.26 0.69
CA SER A 142 56.08 -46.57 0.39
C SER A 142 56.17 -46.19 -1.13
N GLN A 143 57.17 -45.39 -1.51
CA GLN A 143 57.67 -45.09 -2.90
C GLN A 143 56.83 -44.13 -3.79
N GLY A 144 57.42 -43.15 -4.51
CA GLY A 144 58.80 -42.65 -4.41
C GLY A 144 59.26 -41.64 -5.50
N LEU A 145 59.91 -40.56 -5.05
CA LEU A 145 61.02 -39.77 -5.67
C LEU A 145 60.84 -39.05 -7.04
N GLY A 146 61.33 -37.79 -7.12
CA GLY A 146 61.66 -37.12 -8.39
C GLY A 146 61.77 -35.58 -8.35
N ASP A 147 62.91 -35.01 -7.97
CA ASP A 147 63.24 -33.58 -8.14
C ASP A 147 63.95 -33.31 -9.48
N GLN A 148 63.61 -32.20 -10.17
CA GLN A 148 64.53 -31.20 -10.77
C GLN A 148 63.80 -30.17 -11.64
N ALA A 149 64.46 -29.04 -11.95
CA ALA A 149 63.93 -27.96 -12.79
C ALA A 149 65.02 -27.26 -13.61
N VAL A 150 64.79 -27.02 -14.91
CA VAL A 150 65.23 -25.86 -15.73
C VAL A 150 64.57 -25.87 -17.12
N GLU A 151 64.26 -24.67 -17.64
CA GLU A 151 64.35 -24.14 -19.04
C GLU A 151 64.01 -24.99 -20.31
N ALA A 152 63.48 -24.46 -21.42
CA ALA A 152 62.75 -23.20 -21.71
C ALA A 152 62.21 -23.13 -23.17
N THR A 153 60.94 -22.70 -23.38
CA THR A 153 60.37 -22.05 -24.60
C THR A 153 60.39 -22.80 -25.97
N PRO A 154 59.78 -22.30 -27.07
CA PRO A 154 58.74 -21.26 -27.27
C PRO A 154 57.40 -21.90 -27.80
N THR A 155 56.33 -21.25 -28.32
CA THR A 155 56.10 -19.90 -28.90
C THR A 155 54.60 -19.56 -28.92
N VAL A 156 54.23 -18.26 -28.85
CA VAL A 156 53.23 -17.50 -29.66
C VAL A 156 52.92 -16.17 -28.94
N ALA A 157 52.59 -15.11 -29.71
CA ALA A 157 52.70 -13.71 -29.28
C ALA A 157 51.42 -13.11 -28.62
N PRO A 158 51.55 -12.00 -27.85
CA PRO A 158 50.44 -11.27 -27.25
C PRO A 158 49.79 -10.25 -28.20
N ALA A 159 48.75 -9.56 -27.73
CA ALA A 159 48.17 -8.36 -28.33
C ALA A 159 48.11 -7.23 -27.29
N ASP A 160 48.32 -5.99 -27.73
CA ASP A 160 48.65 -4.85 -26.87
C ASP A 160 47.44 -4.11 -26.26
N ALA A 161 47.74 -3.25 -25.28
CA ALA A 161 46.78 -2.34 -24.65
C ALA A 161 46.46 -1.11 -25.53
N ILE A 162 45.28 -0.53 -25.35
CA ILE A 162 44.81 0.70 -26.00
C ILE A 162 44.41 1.71 -24.90
N PRO A 163 44.73 3.01 -25.02
CA PRO A 163 44.75 3.94 -23.88
C PRO A 163 43.40 4.62 -23.58
N ILE A 164 43.39 5.32 -22.44
CA ILE A 164 42.35 6.28 -22.01
C ILE A 164 42.69 7.64 -22.63
N ASP A 165 41.70 8.38 -23.13
CA ASP A 165 41.85 9.80 -23.48
C ASP A 165 40.56 10.61 -23.19
N GLN A 166 40.66 11.94 -23.27
CA GLN A 166 39.66 12.92 -22.76
C GLN A 166 38.80 13.60 -23.86
N PRO A 167 37.76 14.40 -23.50
CA PRO A 167 36.63 14.66 -24.40
C PRO A 167 36.77 15.90 -25.30
N GLU A 168 36.14 15.83 -26.47
CA GLU A 168 36.06 16.95 -27.43
C GLU A 168 34.68 17.66 -27.47
N GLU A 169 34.70 18.84 -28.08
CA GLU A 169 33.87 20.02 -27.89
C GLU A 169 32.39 19.97 -28.34
N ARG A 170 31.63 21.01 -27.95
CA ARG A 170 30.27 21.28 -28.44
C ARG A 170 30.28 21.99 -29.80
N PRO A 171 29.36 21.66 -30.73
CA PRO A 171 28.97 22.58 -31.81
C PRO A 171 28.18 23.77 -31.25
N GLN A 172 28.45 24.97 -31.78
CA GLN A 172 27.59 26.15 -31.61
C GLN A 172 26.56 26.21 -32.75
N LEU A 173 25.36 26.72 -32.49
CA LEU A 173 24.42 27.18 -33.51
C LEU A 173 23.88 28.56 -33.13
N ALA A 174 23.59 29.38 -34.15
CA ALA A 174 23.49 30.84 -34.03
C ALA A 174 22.06 31.38 -33.87
N GLU A 175 21.96 32.64 -33.46
CA GLU A 175 20.74 33.43 -33.27
C GLU A 175 20.11 33.88 -34.60
N GLY A 176 18.79 34.18 -34.65
CA GLY A 176 18.21 34.67 -35.93
C GLY A 176 16.71 35.00 -36.09
N ALA A 177 15.97 35.50 -35.07
CA ALA A 177 14.62 36.12 -35.21
C ALA A 177 13.48 35.22 -35.77
N ALA A 178 12.17 35.57 -35.73
CA ALA A 178 11.45 36.74 -35.23
C ALA A 178 10.15 36.33 -34.49
N ALA A 179 9.41 37.29 -33.90
CA ALA A 179 8.33 37.04 -32.92
C ALA A 179 6.88 37.27 -33.43
N ALA A 180 5.90 36.77 -32.67
CA ALA A 180 4.49 37.22 -32.63
C ALA A 180 3.87 36.95 -31.23
N ASP A 181 2.95 37.81 -30.79
CA ASP A 181 2.37 37.88 -29.44
C ASP A 181 1.49 36.68 -28.98
N GLY A 182 1.31 36.53 -27.65
CA GLY A 182 0.32 35.63 -27.05
C GLY A 182 0.43 35.43 -25.53
N THR A 183 -0.17 36.32 -24.74
CA THR A 183 -0.20 36.34 -23.25
C THR A 183 -0.71 35.06 -22.55
N ASP A 184 -0.08 34.66 -21.44
CA ASP A 184 -0.76 34.09 -20.24
C ASP A 184 0.11 34.26 -18.96
N ASP A 185 -0.49 34.03 -17.79
CA ASP A 185 0.00 34.47 -16.46
C ASP A 185 1.09 33.58 -15.80
N GLY A 186 1.89 34.23 -14.95
CA GLY A 186 3.12 33.64 -14.40
C GLY A 186 2.97 32.84 -13.09
N ARG A 187 3.56 31.64 -13.06
CA ARG A 187 3.93 30.91 -11.83
C ARG A 187 5.24 30.14 -12.07
N PRO A 188 6.27 30.23 -11.20
CA PRO A 188 7.59 29.69 -11.51
C PRO A 188 7.64 28.15 -11.44
N ALA A 189 8.08 27.53 -12.53
CA ALA A 189 8.46 26.11 -12.54
C ALA A 189 9.91 25.94 -12.05
N GLY A 190 10.17 24.91 -11.25
CA GLY A 190 11.46 24.72 -10.58
C GLY A 190 11.62 23.37 -9.88
N ALA A 191 11.22 22.28 -10.54
CA ALA A 191 11.43 20.91 -10.07
C ALA A 191 12.42 20.19 -11.00
N SER A 192 13.50 19.65 -10.45
CA SER A 192 14.53 18.94 -11.21
C SER A 192 14.06 17.54 -11.60
N THR A 193 14.16 17.18 -12.88
CA THR A 193 13.93 15.81 -13.37
C THR A 193 15.16 14.95 -13.10
N ALA A 194 15.21 14.32 -11.93
CA ALA A 194 16.19 13.30 -11.59
C ALA A 194 15.47 12.04 -11.07
N GLU A 195 15.46 10.97 -11.87
CA GLU A 195 14.96 9.65 -11.47
C GLU A 195 15.80 9.10 -10.29
N PRO A 196 15.20 8.78 -9.13
CA PRO A 196 15.94 8.23 -8.00
C PRO A 196 16.37 6.79 -8.28
N PHE A 197 17.68 6.54 -8.18
CA PHE A 197 18.30 5.23 -8.40
C PHE A 197 17.79 4.19 -7.40
N ASN A 198 17.08 3.15 -7.88
CA ASN A 198 16.61 2.04 -7.06
C ASN A 198 17.68 0.92 -7.00
N PRO A 199 18.30 0.63 -5.83
CA PRO A 199 19.44 -0.29 -5.73
C PRO A 199 19.06 -1.79 -5.71
N LEU A 200 17.77 -2.16 -5.76
CA LEU A 200 17.30 -3.56 -5.68
C LEU A 200 17.59 -4.41 -6.96
N ARG A 201 18.61 -4.05 -7.76
CA ARG A 201 18.86 -4.58 -9.12
C ARG A 201 20.22 -5.28 -9.25
N ALA A 202 20.53 -6.24 -8.37
CA ALA A 202 21.72 -7.10 -8.52
C ALA A 202 21.54 -8.50 -7.91
N GLY A 203 22.08 -9.52 -8.60
CA GLY A 203 22.43 -10.82 -8.01
C GLY A 203 21.36 -11.93 -8.01
N ARG A 204 21.29 -12.74 -9.07
CA ARG A 204 20.79 -14.12 -8.99
C ARG A 204 21.96 -15.08 -8.78
N ALA A 205 21.87 -15.93 -7.77
CA ALA A 205 22.65 -17.17 -7.65
C ALA A 205 21.71 -18.29 -7.17
N GLY A 206 21.73 -19.45 -7.84
CA GLY A 206 20.77 -20.52 -7.58
C GLY A 206 21.20 -21.47 -6.48
N MET A 207 20.23 -22.01 -5.73
CA MET A 207 20.44 -23.08 -4.76
C MET A 207 19.42 -24.21 -5.01
N GLY A 208 19.85 -25.47 -4.84
CA GLY A 208 19.01 -26.65 -5.14
C GLY A 208 17.98 -26.99 -4.04
N PRO A 209 17.04 -27.91 -4.33
CA PRO A 209 15.96 -28.25 -3.40
C PRO A 209 16.46 -29.06 -2.20
N LEU A 210 16.25 -28.54 -1.00
CA LEU A 210 16.41 -29.28 0.25
C LEU A 210 15.14 -30.11 0.54
N ARG A 211 15.34 -31.35 0.97
CA ARG A 211 14.26 -32.26 1.37
C ARG A 211 13.77 -31.95 2.79
N SER A 212 12.49 -32.14 3.03
CA SER A 212 11.91 -32.17 4.37
C SER A 212 12.08 -33.55 5.03
N GLU A 213 12.49 -33.55 6.29
CA GLU A 213 12.22 -34.64 7.24
C GLU A 213 11.48 -34.05 8.43
N GLY A 214 10.58 -34.83 9.06
CA GLY A 214 9.58 -34.32 9.99
C GLY A 214 9.74 -34.81 11.42
N ALA A 215 9.55 -33.89 12.36
CA ALA A 215 9.04 -34.13 13.70
C ALA A 215 7.84 -33.17 13.91
N GLY A 216 6.77 -33.50 14.62
CA GLY A 216 6.70 -34.39 15.78
C GLY A 216 6.35 -33.50 16.98
N GLY A 217 5.11 -33.01 17.01
CA GLY A 217 4.71 -31.89 17.87
C GLY A 217 3.99 -32.30 19.15
N GLU A 218 3.87 -31.34 20.07
CA GLU A 218 3.01 -31.41 21.25
C GLU A 218 2.04 -30.22 21.28
N GLY A 219 0.84 -30.44 21.82
CA GLY A 219 -0.26 -29.46 21.72
C GLY A 219 -0.12 -28.26 22.65
N HIS A 220 -0.75 -27.15 22.28
CA HIS A 220 -1.00 -26.00 23.18
C HIS A 220 -2.52 -25.80 23.35
N PRO A 221 -2.98 -25.37 24.54
CA PRO A 221 -4.40 -25.34 24.88
C PRO A 221 -5.15 -24.21 24.15
N ALA A 222 -6.41 -24.48 23.78
CA ALA A 222 -7.27 -23.51 23.11
C ALA A 222 -7.56 -22.29 24.00
N PHE A 223 -7.00 -21.13 23.64
CA PHE A 223 -7.26 -19.88 24.33
C PHE A 223 -8.56 -19.22 23.83
N ARG A 224 -9.31 -18.60 24.74
CA ARG A 224 -10.59 -17.94 24.43
C ARG A 224 -10.32 -16.51 23.95
N PRO A 225 -11.04 -15.98 22.95
CA PRO A 225 -10.80 -14.64 22.45
C PRO A 225 -11.06 -13.60 23.54
N ALA A 226 -10.02 -12.87 23.93
CA ALA A 226 -10.14 -11.73 24.82
C ALA A 226 -10.61 -10.52 24.00
N SER A 227 -11.76 -9.94 24.36
CA SER A 227 -12.24 -8.68 23.80
C SER A 227 -11.38 -7.53 24.32
N THR A 228 -10.44 -7.04 23.50
CA THR A 228 -9.50 -5.98 23.85
C THR A 228 -10.15 -4.59 23.82
N GLU A 229 -11.00 -4.30 24.81
CA GLU A 229 -11.29 -2.90 25.17
C GLU A 229 -10.04 -2.29 25.84
N ALA A 230 -9.14 -1.75 25.02
CA ALA A 230 -7.98 -0.98 25.48
C ALA A 230 -8.46 0.37 26.05
N SER A 231 -8.68 0.42 27.37
CA SER A 231 -9.20 1.59 28.06
C SER A 231 -8.23 2.78 28.02
N HIS A 232 -8.55 3.81 27.24
CA HIS A 232 -7.87 5.10 27.29
C HIS A 232 -8.21 5.85 28.59
N GLU A 233 -7.36 5.73 29.61
CA GLU A 233 -7.37 6.65 30.76
C GLU A 233 -6.89 8.04 30.31
N GLY A 234 -7.84 8.89 29.89
CA GLY A 234 -7.53 10.07 29.07
C GLY A 234 -8.53 11.23 29.11
N GLY A 235 -9.24 11.44 30.22
CA GLY A 235 -9.79 12.77 30.57
C GLY A 235 -10.89 13.38 29.68
N ARG A 236 -11.47 12.64 28.73
CA ARG A 236 -12.67 13.05 27.98
C ARG A 236 -13.49 11.82 27.61
N GLN A 237 -14.81 11.87 27.79
CA GLN A 237 -15.71 10.90 27.16
C GLN A 237 -15.75 11.22 25.66
N SER A 238 -14.81 10.65 24.89
CA SER A 238 -14.97 10.54 23.45
C SER A 238 -16.27 9.77 23.18
N LYS A 239 -17.17 10.33 22.37
CA LYS A 239 -18.32 9.57 21.88
C LYS A 239 -17.77 8.30 21.22
N LYS A 240 -18.31 7.14 21.60
CA LYS A 240 -18.03 5.87 20.92
C LYS A 240 -18.27 6.07 19.42
N TYR A 241 -17.27 5.75 18.60
CA TYR A 241 -17.36 5.94 17.16
C TYR A 241 -18.56 5.16 16.60
N ASP A 242 -19.34 5.82 15.76
CA ASP A 242 -20.50 5.24 15.08
C ASP A 242 -20.25 5.29 13.57
N PRO A 243 -19.86 4.15 12.94
CA PRO A 243 -19.62 4.10 11.50
C PRO A 243 -20.86 4.39 10.66
N ILE A 244 -22.07 4.22 11.21
CA ILE A 244 -23.33 4.48 10.51
C ILE A 244 -23.65 5.97 10.54
N ALA A 245 -23.33 6.67 11.63
CA ALA A 245 -23.42 8.12 11.70
C ALA A 245 -22.37 8.83 10.82
N GLU A 246 -21.15 8.29 10.74
CA GLU A 246 -20.06 8.86 9.94
C GLU A 246 -20.21 8.56 8.43
N ASN A 247 -20.37 7.28 8.07
CA ASN A 247 -20.32 6.82 6.66
C ASN A 247 -21.71 6.46 6.09
N GLY A 248 -22.78 6.71 6.83
CA GLY A 248 -24.16 6.44 6.43
C GLY A 248 -24.60 4.96 6.55
N PRO A 249 -25.91 4.68 6.43
CA PRO A 249 -26.47 3.34 6.43
C PRO A 249 -26.39 2.66 5.05
N ILE A 250 -26.35 1.33 5.02
CA ILE A 250 -26.22 0.54 3.78
C ILE A 250 -27.47 -0.30 3.47
N PHE A 251 -27.82 -0.36 2.19
CA PHE A 251 -28.93 -1.13 1.62
C PHE A 251 -30.31 -0.82 2.24
N VAL A 252 -30.54 0.44 2.66
CA VAL A 252 -31.82 0.89 3.20
C VAL A 252 -32.89 0.81 2.11
N GLY A 253 -33.98 0.09 2.38
CA GLY A 253 -35.08 -0.09 1.40
C GLY A 253 -34.72 -0.92 0.16
N TRP A 254 -33.59 -1.63 0.16
CA TRP A 254 -33.26 -2.60 -0.89
C TRP A 254 -33.96 -3.95 -0.60
N PRO A 255 -34.86 -4.43 -1.49
CA PRO A 255 -35.33 -5.80 -1.43
C PRO A 255 -34.21 -6.77 -1.85
N LYS A 256 -34.47 -8.07 -1.85
CA LYS A 256 -33.52 -9.04 -2.42
C LYS A 256 -33.44 -8.83 -3.95
N PRO A 257 -32.26 -8.55 -4.52
CA PRO A 257 -32.10 -8.42 -5.97
C PRO A 257 -32.20 -9.77 -6.67
N GLN A 258 -32.49 -9.74 -7.97
CA GLN A 258 -32.35 -10.90 -8.85
C GLN A 258 -30.88 -11.31 -8.95
N LEU A 259 -29.98 -10.33 -9.07
CA LEU A 259 -28.52 -10.49 -9.15
C LEU A 259 -27.85 -9.32 -8.43
N ALA A 260 -26.84 -9.59 -7.60
CA ALA A 260 -25.97 -8.57 -7.05
C ALA A 260 -24.55 -8.75 -7.62
N LEU A 261 -24.05 -7.76 -8.37
CA LEU A 261 -22.63 -7.66 -8.67
C LEU A 261 -21.94 -6.93 -7.52
N VAL A 262 -20.89 -7.53 -6.94
CA VAL A 262 -19.98 -6.88 -6.01
C VAL A 262 -18.67 -6.64 -6.73
N LEU A 263 -18.26 -5.38 -6.80
CA LEU A 263 -17.19 -4.88 -7.65
C LEU A 263 -16.10 -4.24 -6.79
N THR A 264 -14.88 -4.73 -6.91
CA THR A 264 -13.69 -4.25 -6.18
C THR A 264 -12.49 -4.12 -7.11
N GLY A 265 -11.39 -3.57 -6.60
CA GLY A 265 -10.10 -3.51 -7.29
C GLY A 265 -9.14 -2.56 -6.60
N CYS A 266 -7.99 -2.33 -7.23
CA CYS A 266 -6.95 -1.40 -6.79
C CYS A 266 -6.59 -1.58 -5.30
N GLN A 267 -6.57 -2.82 -4.82
CA GLN A 267 -6.22 -3.14 -3.44
C GLN A 267 -4.78 -2.74 -3.11
N ASN A 268 -3.87 -2.73 -4.08
CA ASN A 268 -2.52 -2.17 -3.98
C ASN A 268 -1.68 -2.72 -2.79
N GLY A 269 -1.91 -3.96 -2.37
CA GLY A 269 -1.17 -4.64 -1.29
C GLY A 269 -1.71 -4.41 0.12
N TYR A 270 -2.84 -3.72 0.30
CA TYR A 270 -3.45 -3.43 1.60
C TYR A 270 -4.28 -4.63 2.06
N LEU A 271 -3.64 -5.59 2.72
CA LEU A 271 -4.30 -6.77 3.29
C LEU A 271 -5.25 -6.38 4.44
N GLU A 272 -4.91 -5.33 5.19
CA GLU A 272 -5.67 -4.79 6.32
C GLU A 272 -5.34 -3.30 6.57
N PRO A 273 -6.20 -2.53 7.27
CA PRO A 273 -5.86 -1.17 7.68
C PRO A 273 -4.77 -1.16 8.77
N CYS A 274 -3.86 -0.18 8.72
CA CYS A 274 -2.77 0.08 9.69
C CYS A 274 -3.21 -0.01 11.17
N GLY A 275 -4.45 0.40 11.47
CA GLY A 275 -4.95 0.59 12.83
C GLY A 275 -4.46 1.88 13.50
N CYS A 276 -3.58 2.61 12.82
CA CYS A 276 -2.79 3.74 13.32
C CYS A 276 -3.64 5.00 13.63
N ALA A 277 -4.81 5.15 13.00
CA ALA A 277 -5.85 6.13 13.36
C ALA A 277 -7.01 5.54 14.20
N GLY A 278 -6.82 4.33 14.77
CA GLY A 278 -7.87 3.53 15.39
C GLY A 278 -8.51 2.57 14.38
N LEU A 279 -8.50 1.26 14.67
CA LEU A 279 -9.13 0.25 13.82
C LEU A 279 -10.63 0.49 13.64
N ASP A 280 -11.32 1.10 14.61
CA ASP A 280 -12.72 1.48 14.53
C ASP A 280 -12.99 2.53 13.44
N ARG A 281 -12.07 3.48 13.23
CA ARG A 281 -12.19 4.59 12.27
C ARG A 281 -11.70 4.26 10.86
N MET A 282 -10.66 3.44 10.74
CA MET A 282 -10.08 3.09 9.44
C MET A 282 -11.01 2.18 8.61
N LYS A 283 -10.77 2.11 7.29
CA LYS A 283 -11.58 1.36 6.30
C LYS A 283 -10.76 0.30 5.57
N GLY A 284 -11.42 -0.69 4.99
CA GLY A 284 -10.82 -1.71 4.12
C GLY A 284 -10.34 -2.97 4.82
N GLY A 285 -9.44 -3.68 4.13
CA GLY A 285 -8.89 -4.96 4.57
C GLY A 285 -9.70 -6.18 4.17
N LEU A 286 -9.00 -7.26 3.82
CA LEU A 286 -9.56 -8.56 3.42
C LEU A 286 -10.46 -9.15 4.51
N GLY A 287 -10.08 -8.98 5.78
CA GLY A 287 -10.84 -9.49 6.93
C GLY A 287 -12.26 -8.91 7.02
N ARG A 288 -12.47 -7.66 6.58
CA ARG A 288 -13.81 -7.03 6.52
C ARG A 288 -14.53 -7.33 5.23
N ARG A 289 -13.80 -7.36 4.09
CA ARG A 289 -14.38 -7.73 2.79
C ARG A 289 -15.00 -9.12 2.84
N HIS A 290 -14.35 -10.06 3.52
CA HIS A 290 -14.89 -11.40 3.75
C HIS A 290 -16.18 -11.39 4.56
N THR A 291 -16.20 -10.70 5.70
CA THR A 291 -17.40 -10.58 6.52
C THR A 291 -18.55 -9.94 5.74
N PHE A 292 -18.30 -8.84 5.04
CA PHE A 292 -19.27 -8.19 4.15
C PHE A 292 -19.84 -9.15 3.09
N MET A 293 -18.98 -9.87 2.36
CA MET A 293 -19.40 -10.85 1.35
C MET A 293 -20.26 -11.98 1.95
N SER A 294 -19.84 -12.47 3.13
CA SER A 294 -20.57 -13.48 3.91
C SER A 294 -21.92 -12.95 4.42
N GLU A 295 -22.04 -11.66 4.78
CA GLU A 295 -23.34 -11.08 5.14
C GLU A 295 -24.29 -10.98 3.95
N LEU A 296 -23.81 -10.60 2.76
CA LEU A 296 -24.65 -10.57 1.55
C LEU A 296 -25.17 -11.98 1.20
N ARG A 297 -24.29 -12.98 1.16
CA ARG A 297 -24.68 -14.36 0.82
C ARG A 297 -25.49 -15.03 1.93
N ASN A 298 -25.00 -15.02 3.17
CA ASN A 298 -25.57 -15.85 4.25
C ASN A 298 -26.65 -15.14 5.07
N LYS A 299 -26.46 -13.86 5.44
CA LYS A 299 -27.47 -13.12 6.23
C LYS A 299 -28.59 -12.55 5.36
N ARG A 300 -28.28 -12.05 4.16
CA ARG A 300 -29.27 -11.48 3.23
C ARG A 300 -29.78 -12.48 2.18
N SER A 301 -29.16 -13.65 2.03
CA SER A 301 -29.53 -14.65 1.01
C SER A 301 -29.49 -14.10 -0.41
N TRP A 302 -28.59 -13.17 -0.71
CA TRP A 302 -28.47 -12.54 -2.03
C TRP A 302 -27.66 -13.41 -3.01
N PRO A 303 -28.06 -13.50 -4.30
CA PRO A 303 -27.28 -14.13 -5.35
C PRO A 303 -26.14 -13.18 -5.77
N VAL A 304 -24.97 -13.37 -5.15
CA VAL A 304 -23.80 -12.48 -5.29
C VAL A 304 -22.77 -13.06 -6.25
N VAL A 305 -22.51 -12.33 -7.34
CA VAL A 305 -21.34 -12.48 -8.21
C VAL A 305 -20.31 -11.44 -7.80
N ALA A 306 -19.10 -11.87 -7.47
CA ALA A 306 -18.02 -11.00 -7.03
C ALA A 306 -16.92 -10.95 -8.10
N LEU A 307 -16.59 -9.74 -8.56
CA LEU A 307 -15.64 -9.46 -9.63
C LEU A 307 -14.63 -8.42 -9.15
N ASP A 308 -13.37 -8.56 -9.56
CA ASP A 308 -12.31 -7.60 -9.20
C ASP A 308 -11.58 -7.08 -10.44
N VAL A 309 -11.39 -5.77 -10.55
CA VAL A 309 -10.69 -5.12 -11.68
C VAL A 309 -9.16 -5.10 -11.52
N GLY A 310 -8.60 -5.87 -10.58
CA GLY A 310 -7.17 -6.11 -10.46
C GLY A 310 -6.41 -4.97 -9.78
N GLY A 311 -5.09 -5.09 -9.73
CA GLY A 311 -4.23 -4.27 -8.89
C GLY A 311 -4.29 -4.78 -7.45
N LEU A 312 -4.07 -6.08 -7.27
CA LEU A 312 -4.08 -6.72 -5.96
C LEU A 312 -2.88 -6.27 -5.11
N ILE A 313 -1.73 -6.00 -5.75
CA ILE A 313 -0.47 -5.58 -5.11
C ILE A 313 0.09 -4.23 -5.59
N LYS A 314 1.08 -3.72 -4.83
CA LYS A 314 1.98 -2.60 -5.15
C LYS A 314 3.41 -3.10 -4.97
N GLY A 315 4.37 -2.53 -5.68
CA GLY A 315 5.79 -2.89 -5.55
C GLY A 315 6.19 -4.12 -6.35
N PHE A 316 7.24 -4.83 -5.89
CA PHE A 316 7.79 -6.04 -6.49
C PHE A 316 8.62 -6.81 -5.46
N GLY A 317 9.05 -8.04 -5.79
CA GLY A 317 9.89 -8.87 -4.91
C GLY A 317 9.09 -9.65 -3.87
N ARG A 318 9.80 -10.32 -2.95
CA ARG A 318 9.24 -11.47 -2.21
C ARG A 318 8.06 -11.14 -1.30
N GLN A 319 8.02 -9.94 -0.71
CA GLN A 319 6.84 -9.51 0.07
C GLN A 319 5.61 -9.27 -0.83
N ALA A 320 5.80 -8.69 -2.02
CA ALA A 320 4.70 -8.48 -2.97
C ALA A 320 4.14 -9.83 -3.47
N GLU A 321 5.01 -10.82 -3.72
CA GLU A 321 4.62 -12.20 -4.01
C GLU A 321 3.77 -12.79 -2.86
N MET A 322 4.27 -12.76 -1.61
CA MET A 322 3.54 -13.24 -0.43
C MET A 322 2.17 -12.56 -0.26
N LYS A 323 2.09 -11.25 -0.48
CA LYS A 323 0.83 -10.48 -0.45
C LYS A 323 -0.14 -10.86 -1.58
N PHE A 324 0.38 -11.17 -2.77
CA PHE A 324 -0.42 -11.64 -3.90
C PHE A 324 -1.04 -13.01 -3.59
N HIS A 325 -0.22 -14.00 -3.20
CA HIS A 325 -0.67 -15.32 -2.75
C HIS A 325 -1.74 -15.22 -1.64
N THR A 326 -1.46 -14.43 -0.58
CA THR A 326 -2.39 -14.22 0.54
C THR A 326 -3.72 -13.58 0.11
N THR A 327 -3.67 -12.64 -0.84
CA THR A 327 -4.87 -12.00 -1.40
C THR A 327 -5.70 -12.98 -2.23
N VAL A 328 -5.06 -13.78 -3.09
CA VAL A 328 -5.77 -14.76 -3.92
C VAL A 328 -6.42 -15.83 -3.05
N SER A 329 -5.75 -16.35 -2.02
CA SER A 329 -6.36 -17.27 -1.05
C SER A 329 -7.57 -16.64 -0.32
N ALA A 330 -7.49 -15.37 0.05
CA ALA A 330 -8.61 -14.65 0.65
C ALA A 330 -9.77 -14.44 -0.35
N MET A 331 -9.49 -14.25 -1.64
CA MET A 331 -10.51 -14.08 -2.68
C MET A 331 -11.16 -15.40 -3.11
N GLN A 332 -10.42 -16.51 -3.08
CA GLN A 332 -10.96 -17.88 -3.18
C GLN A 332 -11.92 -18.18 -2.01
N LEU A 333 -11.49 -17.88 -0.77
CA LEU A 333 -12.34 -17.99 0.42
C LEU A 333 -13.59 -17.10 0.34
N MET A 334 -13.46 -15.89 -0.19
CA MET A 334 -14.58 -14.99 -0.50
C MET A 334 -15.41 -15.42 -1.72
N GLN A 335 -15.07 -16.52 -2.39
CA GLN A 335 -15.70 -17.01 -3.62
C GLN A 335 -15.89 -15.87 -4.63
N TYR A 336 -14.79 -15.21 -5.00
CA TYR A 336 -14.78 -14.40 -6.21
C TYR A 336 -15.03 -15.31 -7.41
N GLU A 337 -15.80 -14.83 -8.38
CA GLU A 337 -16.00 -15.58 -9.61
C GLU A 337 -14.78 -15.38 -10.52
N THR A 338 -14.32 -14.13 -10.68
CA THR A 338 -13.22 -13.78 -11.57
C THR A 338 -12.45 -12.54 -11.09
N ILE A 339 -11.18 -12.44 -11.48
CA ILE A 339 -10.24 -11.36 -11.15
C ILE A 339 -9.50 -10.93 -12.42
N ALA A 340 -9.45 -9.63 -12.69
CA ALA A 340 -8.60 -9.07 -13.75
C ALA A 340 -7.12 -9.01 -13.32
N LEU A 341 -6.19 -9.24 -14.25
CA LEU A 341 -4.76 -9.04 -14.01
C LEU A 341 -4.39 -7.55 -14.13
N GLY A 342 -4.02 -6.93 -13.01
CA GLY A 342 -3.66 -5.50 -12.97
C GLY A 342 -2.21 -5.21 -13.30
N ALA A 343 -1.90 -3.92 -13.49
CA ALA A 343 -0.61 -3.46 -13.99
C ALA A 343 0.58 -3.79 -13.07
N ASN A 344 0.37 -3.79 -11.74
CA ASN A 344 1.39 -4.22 -10.78
C ASN A 344 1.45 -5.74 -10.62
N ASP A 345 0.31 -6.43 -10.76
CA ASP A 345 0.23 -7.89 -10.62
C ASP A 345 1.07 -8.55 -11.74
N LEU A 346 0.94 -8.05 -12.96
CA LEU A 346 1.69 -8.47 -14.15
C LEU A 346 3.22 -8.19 -14.10
N ARG A 347 3.72 -7.53 -13.04
CA ARG A 347 5.16 -7.36 -12.78
C ARG A 347 5.76 -8.53 -11.99
N LEU A 348 4.93 -9.44 -11.46
CA LEU A 348 5.40 -10.71 -10.91
C LEU A 348 5.84 -11.66 -12.04
N PRO A 349 6.72 -12.64 -11.76
CA PRO A 349 7.06 -13.70 -12.72
C PRO A 349 5.79 -14.42 -13.20
N ALA A 350 5.69 -14.74 -14.49
CA ALA A 350 4.49 -15.39 -15.03
C ALA A 350 4.27 -16.79 -14.42
N ALA A 351 5.33 -17.44 -13.95
CA ALA A 351 5.25 -18.69 -13.19
C ALA A 351 4.57 -18.54 -11.81
N GLU A 352 4.79 -17.43 -11.08
CA GLU A 352 4.12 -17.16 -9.80
C GLU A 352 2.64 -16.81 -10.03
N LEU A 353 2.34 -16.03 -11.07
CA LEU A 353 0.97 -15.75 -11.50
C LEU A 353 0.22 -17.04 -11.89
N LEU A 354 0.85 -17.91 -12.67
CA LEU A 354 0.29 -19.20 -13.07
C LEU A 354 0.11 -20.15 -11.88
N ALA A 355 1.00 -20.13 -10.88
CA ALA A 355 0.91 -20.98 -9.70
C ALA A 355 -0.37 -20.73 -8.87
N VAL A 356 -0.85 -19.48 -8.82
CA VAL A 356 -2.10 -19.12 -8.12
C VAL A 356 -3.32 -19.03 -9.05
N ALA A 357 -3.10 -18.84 -10.36
CA ALA A 357 -4.14 -18.96 -11.38
C ALA A 357 -4.44 -20.43 -11.78
N ALA A 358 -3.66 -21.39 -11.24
CA ALA A 358 -3.84 -22.82 -11.46
C ALA A 358 -5.30 -23.24 -11.17
N PRO A 359 -5.98 -23.96 -12.10
CA PRO A 359 -7.42 -24.16 -11.98
C PRO A 359 -7.83 -24.99 -10.76
N VAL A 360 -8.63 -24.40 -9.86
CA VAL A 360 -9.32 -25.13 -8.80
C VAL A 360 -10.60 -25.70 -9.39
N ASP A 361 -10.83 -27.00 -9.25
CA ASP A 361 -11.94 -27.75 -9.88
C ASP A 361 -12.09 -27.50 -11.40
N GLY A 362 -11.00 -27.17 -12.08
CA GLY A 362 -10.97 -26.87 -13.52
C GLY A 362 -11.30 -25.42 -13.90
N LYS A 363 -11.57 -24.54 -12.94
CA LYS A 363 -11.79 -23.09 -13.17
C LYS A 363 -10.55 -22.29 -12.72
N THR A 364 -9.99 -21.47 -13.60
CA THR A 364 -9.04 -20.42 -13.18
C THR A 364 -9.80 -19.22 -12.59
N LEU A 365 -9.23 -18.58 -11.58
CA LEU A 365 -9.82 -17.39 -10.95
C LEU A 365 -9.48 -16.08 -11.70
N PHE A 366 -8.59 -16.14 -12.70
CA PHE A 366 -8.13 -14.96 -13.42
C PHE A 366 -8.62 -14.90 -14.87
N VAL A 367 -9.07 -13.71 -15.28
CA VAL A 367 -9.52 -13.40 -16.64
C VAL A 367 -8.71 -12.22 -17.21
N SER A 368 -8.35 -12.30 -18.49
CA SER A 368 -7.77 -11.19 -19.26
C SER A 368 -7.90 -11.45 -20.75
N GLY A 369 -8.64 -10.60 -21.45
CA GLY A 369 -8.88 -10.69 -22.88
C GLY A 369 -7.68 -10.25 -23.72
N ASN A 370 -6.83 -9.34 -23.22
CA ASN A 370 -5.73 -8.72 -23.96
C ASN A 370 -4.33 -8.90 -23.34
N VAL A 371 -4.19 -9.70 -22.28
CA VAL A 371 -2.90 -10.15 -21.73
C VAL A 371 -2.96 -11.64 -21.43
N ALA A 372 -2.02 -12.43 -21.94
CA ALA A 372 -1.84 -13.83 -21.57
C ALA A 372 -0.52 -14.08 -20.84
N LEU A 373 -0.55 -14.98 -19.86
CA LEU A 373 0.65 -15.56 -19.28
C LEU A 373 1.31 -16.46 -20.33
N PHE A 374 2.58 -16.18 -20.65
CA PHE A 374 3.38 -16.76 -21.73
C PHE A 374 2.82 -16.51 -23.14
N LYS A 375 1.65 -17.08 -23.48
CA LYS A 375 0.96 -16.92 -24.77
C LYS A 375 -0.53 -17.24 -24.72
N PHE A 376 -1.32 -16.59 -25.56
CA PHE A 376 -2.73 -16.95 -25.82
C PHE A 376 -2.86 -18.38 -26.37
N GLU A 377 -1.92 -18.80 -27.23
CA GLU A 377 -1.88 -20.15 -27.83
C GLU A 377 -1.88 -21.29 -26.79
N TYR A 378 -1.40 -21.02 -25.56
CA TYR A 378 -1.32 -22.01 -24.49
C TYR A 378 -2.56 -22.08 -23.60
N GLY A 379 -3.53 -21.17 -23.76
CA GLY A 379 -4.78 -21.17 -22.99
C GLY A 379 -4.63 -21.00 -21.47
N MET A 380 -3.46 -20.58 -20.99
CA MET A 380 -3.14 -20.47 -19.55
C MET A 380 -3.85 -19.31 -18.84
N THR A 381 -4.49 -18.41 -19.58
CA THR A 381 -5.27 -17.29 -19.07
C THR A 381 -6.63 -17.29 -19.77
N ALA A 382 -7.72 -17.29 -19.01
CA ALA A 382 -9.05 -17.22 -19.59
C ALA A 382 -9.26 -15.84 -20.22
N ARG A 383 -9.66 -15.77 -21.50
CA ARG A 383 -9.93 -14.48 -22.16
C ARG A 383 -11.28 -13.89 -21.77
N TYR A 384 -12.23 -14.73 -21.38
CA TYR A 384 -13.55 -14.36 -20.89
C TYR A 384 -14.11 -15.45 -19.97
N GLU A 385 -15.21 -15.15 -19.29
CA GLU A 385 -15.98 -16.07 -18.46
C GLU A 385 -17.50 -15.87 -18.67
N VAL A 386 -18.31 -16.90 -18.44
CA VAL A 386 -19.78 -16.83 -18.49
C VAL A 386 -20.39 -17.41 -17.21
N ILE A 387 -20.68 -16.52 -16.26
CA ILE A 387 -21.17 -16.83 -14.92
C ILE A 387 -22.69 -17.00 -14.95
N ARG A 388 -23.25 -17.96 -14.19
CA ARG A 388 -24.71 -18.19 -14.13
C ARG A 388 -25.25 -17.88 -12.74
N ALA A 389 -25.90 -16.74 -12.58
CA ALA A 389 -26.41 -16.25 -11.29
C ALA A 389 -27.72 -15.47 -11.45
N GLY A 390 -28.64 -15.61 -10.49
CA GLY A 390 -29.93 -14.89 -10.52
C GLY A 390 -30.90 -15.33 -11.62
N GLY A 391 -30.58 -16.40 -12.37
CA GLY A 391 -31.27 -16.76 -13.60
C GLY A 391 -30.79 -16.01 -14.85
N ARG A 392 -29.80 -15.11 -14.72
CA ARG A 392 -29.07 -14.49 -15.83
C ARG A 392 -27.72 -15.19 -16.06
N LYS A 393 -27.17 -15.04 -17.25
CA LYS A 393 -25.79 -15.32 -17.61
C LYS A 393 -25.03 -14.00 -17.72
N VAL A 394 -23.99 -13.84 -16.93
CA VAL A 394 -23.11 -12.67 -16.96
C VAL A 394 -21.85 -13.03 -17.73
N GLY A 395 -21.67 -12.42 -18.90
CA GLY A 395 -20.43 -12.50 -19.66
C GLY A 395 -19.42 -11.49 -19.13
N VAL A 396 -18.24 -11.95 -18.73
CA VAL A 396 -17.19 -11.07 -18.18
C VAL A 396 -15.91 -11.22 -18.99
N THR A 397 -15.27 -10.10 -19.32
CA THR A 397 -13.88 -10.07 -19.75
C THR A 397 -13.16 -8.90 -19.08
N ALA A 398 -11.83 -8.96 -19.06
CA ALA A 398 -10.98 -7.92 -18.51
C ALA A 398 -9.99 -7.42 -19.55
N VAL A 399 -9.59 -6.15 -19.46
CA VAL A 399 -8.52 -5.60 -20.31
C VAL A 399 -7.60 -4.69 -19.52
N LEU A 400 -6.31 -4.78 -19.81
CA LEU A 400 -5.30 -3.83 -19.38
C LEU A 400 -5.25 -2.64 -20.34
N GLY A 401 -5.33 -1.41 -19.82
CA GLY A 401 -5.24 -0.18 -20.62
C GLY A 401 -3.85 0.04 -21.24
N LYS A 402 -3.81 0.69 -22.40
CA LYS A 402 -2.57 1.01 -23.14
C LYS A 402 -1.58 1.82 -22.28
N SER A 403 -2.10 2.74 -21.47
CA SER A 403 -1.32 3.55 -20.53
C SER A 403 -0.63 2.75 -19.40
N PHE A 404 -1.04 1.49 -19.18
CA PHE A 404 -0.41 0.55 -18.26
C PHE A 404 0.43 -0.50 -18.98
N GLN A 405 0.03 -0.96 -20.18
CA GLN A 405 0.84 -1.87 -21.02
C GLN A 405 2.28 -1.35 -21.20
N GLN A 406 2.43 -0.04 -21.48
CA GLN A 406 3.73 0.64 -21.65
C GLN A 406 4.64 0.60 -20.41
N LYS A 407 4.11 0.26 -19.22
CA LYS A 407 4.84 0.24 -17.94
C LYS A 407 5.23 -1.18 -17.51
N ILE A 408 4.82 -2.20 -18.26
CA ILE A 408 5.13 -3.60 -17.99
C ILE A 408 6.38 -3.98 -18.78
N ASN A 409 7.42 -4.42 -18.06
CA ASN A 409 8.63 -4.99 -18.63
C ASN A 409 8.78 -6.44 -18.14
N ASN A 410 7.93 -7.31 -18.69
CA ASN A 410 7.89 -8.73 -18.39
C ASN A 410 7.84 -9.51 -19.72
N PRO A 411 8.95 -10.16 -20.15
CA PRO A 411 9.01 -10.87 -21.43
C PRO A 411 8.29 -12.23 -21.42
N GLU A 412 7.74 -12.65 -20.26
CA GLU A 412 6.91 -13.85 -20.13
C GLU A 412 5.41 -13.57 -20.38
N LEU A 413 5.06 -12.44 -21.02
CA LEU A 413 3.68 -12.05 -21.32
C LEU A 413 3.46 -11.78 -22.80
N GLU A 414 2.32 -12.22 -23.33
CA GLU A 414 1.80 -11.80 -24.63
C GLU A 414 0.72 -10.74 -24.40
N ILE A 415 0.85 -9.58 -25.03
CA ILE A 415 -0.01 -8.41 -24.84
C ILE A 415 -0.46 -7.88 -26.21
N ILE A 416 -1.78 -7.72 -26.39
CA ILE A 416 -2.40 -7.17 -27.60
C ILE A 416 -3.21 -5.91 -27.28
N ALA A 417 -3.71 -5.18 -28.29
CA ALA A 417 -4.49 -3.99 -28.03
C ALA A 417 -5.82 -4.36 -27.31
N PRO A 418 -6.29 -3.55 -26.34
CA PRO A 418 -7.58 -3.80 -25.69
C PRO A 418 -8.75 -3.78 -26.69
N GLU A 419 -8.72 -2.91 -27.71
CA GLU A 419 -9.77 -2.87 -28.73
C GLU A 419 -9.75 -4.08 -29.67
N GLU A 420 -8.55 -4.59 -29.99
CA GLU A 420 -8.35 -5.81 -30.79
C GLU A 420 -8.94 -7.02 -30.07
N ALA A 421 -8.62 -7.19 -28.78
CA ALA A 421 -9.19 -8.25 -27.94
C ALA A 421 -10.72 -8.14 -27.80
N LEU A 422 -11.27 -6.94 -27.61
CA LEU A 422 -12.72 -6.78 -27.47
C LEU A 422 -13.47 -6.99 -28.78
N ALA A 423 -12.88 -6.64 -29.94
CA ALA A 423 -13.45 -6.94 -31.25
C ALA A 423 -13.58 -8.45 -31.51
N GLU A 424 -12.67 -9.27 -30.99
CA GLU A 424 -12.79 -10.74 -31.04
C GLU A 424 -13.82 -11.29 -30.04
N LEU A 425 -13.88 -10.72 -28.82
CA LEU A 425 -14.61 -11.31 -27.69
C LEU A 425 -16.07 -10.90 -27.60
N VAL A 426 -16.43 -9.66 -27.99
CA VAL A 426 -17.82 -9.18 -27.94
C VAL A 426 -18.76 -10.01 -28.83
N PRO A 427 -18.41 -10.37 -30.09
CA PRO A 427 -19.23 -11.25 -30.92
C PRO A 427 -19.41 -12.67 -30.35
N VAL A 428 -18.48 -13.15 -29.52
CA VAL A 428 -18.57 -14.46 -28.84
C VAL A 428 -19.44 -14.37 -27.59
N LEU A 429 -19.37 -13.26 -26.86
CA LEU A 429 -20.07 -13.05 -25.59
C LEU A 429 -21.54 -12.64 -25.75
N LYS A 430 -21.85 -11.63 -26.58
CA LYS A 430 -23.20 -11.02 -26.62
C LYS A 430 -24.31 -11.99 -27.07
N PRO A 431 -24.13 -12.92 -28.04
CA PRO A 431 -25.19 -13.85 -28.44
C PRO A 431 -25.58 -14.88 -27.37
N GLN A 432 -24.76 -15.06 -26.33
CA GLN A 432 -24.96 -16.09 -25.31
C GLN A 432 -25.19 -15.56 -23.90
N CYS A 433 -25.03 -14.25 -23.63
CA CYS A 433 -25.13 -13.66 -22.28
C CYS A 433 -26.28 -12.64 -22.18
N ASP A 434 -26.86 -12.52 -20.97
CA ASP A 434 -27.97 -11.59 -20.69
C ASP A 434 -27.48 -10.27 -20.06
N LEU A 435 -26.20 -10.20 -19.69
CA LEU A 435 -25.50 -9.03 -19.17
C LEU A 435 -24.00 -9.16 -19.50
N LEU A 436 -23.37 -8.12 -20.04
CA LEU A 436 -21.93 -8.04 -20.30
C LEU A 436 -21.23 -7.05 -19.36
N VAL A 437 -20.11 -7.49 -18.78
CA VAL A 437 -19.27 -6.69 -17.88
C VAL A 437 -17.83 -6.63 -18.40
N LEU A 438 -17.32 -5.41 -18.56
CA LEU A 438 -15.91 -5.14 -18.87
C LEU A 438 -15.16 -4.73 -17.60
N LEU A 439 -14.12 -5.47 -17.24
CA LEU A 439 -13.19 -5.13 -16.15
C LEU A 439 -11.95 -4.42 -16.74
N ALA A 440 -12.03 -3.10 -16.89
CA ALA A 440 -10.97 -2.29 -17.47
C ALA A 440 -9.94 -1.87 -16.40
N HIS A 441 -8.80 -2.57 -16.34
CA HIS A 441 -7.61 -2.11 -15.63
C HIS A 441 -6.89 -1.02 -16.45
N ALA A 442 -7.57 0.10 -16.63
CA ALA A 442 -7.21 1.22 -17.48
C ALA A 442 -7.48 2.54 -16.75
N SER A 443 -7.00 3.66 -17.30
CA SER A 443 -7.43 4.97 -16.81
C SER A 443 -8.94 5.17 -17.00
N ARG A 444 -9.52 6.13 -16.29
CA ARG A 444 -10.95 6.47 -16.38
C ARG A 444 -11.35 6.80 -17.83
N ASP A 445 -10.52 7.59 -18.51
CA ASP A 445 -10.80 8.06 -19.87
C ASP A 445 -10.60 6.96 -20.93
N GLU A 446 -9.59 6.10 -20.78
CA GLU A 446 -9.47 4.86 -21.58
C GLU A 446 -10.68 3.95 -21.38
N SER A 447 -11.18 3.81 -20.15
CA SER A 447 -12.34 2.96 -19.85
C SER A 447 -13.63 3.52 -20.48
N ILE A 448 -13.81 4.84 -20.44
CA ILE A 448 -14.89 5.56 -21.12
C ILE A 448 -14.78 5.41 -22.65
N ALA A 449 -13.56 5.48 -23.21
CA ALA A 449 -13.33 5.29 -24.64
C ALA A 449 -13.64 3.85 -25.09
N LEU A 450 -13.24 2.85 -24.30
CA LEU A 450 -13.55 1.43 -24.56
C LEU A 450 -15.06 1.17 -24.50
N GLY A 451 -15.77 1.70 -23.49
CA GLY A 451 -17.23 1.58 -23.43
C GLY A 451 -17.97 2.28 -24.58
N LYS A 452 -17.42 3.37 -25.12
CA LYS A 452 -17.94 4.04 -26.33
C LYS A 452 -17.65 3.25 -27.63
N ALA A 453 -16.53 2.53 -27.69
CA ALA A 453 -16.16 1.70 -28.84
C ALA A 453 -16.90 0.35 -28.88
N PHE A 454 -17.28 -0.18 -27.71
CA PHE A 454 -17.98 -1.46 -27.54
C PHE A 454 -19.27 -1.28 -26.72
N PRO A 455 -20.30 -0.61 -27.29
CA PRO A 455 -21.55 -0.28 -26.60
C PRO A 455 -22.40 -1.50 -26.24
N GLU A 456 -21.99 -2.72 -26.63
CA GLU A 456 -22.57 -3.98 -26.19
C GLU A 456 -22.29 -4.30 -24.71
N PHE A 457 -21.33 -3.63 -24.06
CA PHE A 457 -21.10 -3.76 -22.62
C PHE A 457 -22.14 -2.99 -21.80
N ASP A 458 -22.83 -3.71 -20.92
CA ASP A 458 -23.87 -3.13 -20.06
C ASP A 458 -23.25 -2.49 -18.80
N VAL A 459 -22.08 -2.96 -18.36
CA VAL A 459 -21.28 -2.39 -17.25
C VAL A 459 -19.80 -2.31 -17.62
N VAL A 460 -19.18 -1.14 -17.44
CA VAL A 460 -17.73 -0.94 -17.51
C VAL A 460 -17.20 -0.57 -16.12
N VAL A 461 -16.42 -1.47 -15.55
CA VAL A 461 -15.76 -1.32 -14.25
C VAL A 461 -14.33 -0.85 -14.51
N THR A 462 -13.90 0.23 -13.86
CA THR A 462 -12.58 0.83 -14.09
C THR A 462 -11.72 0.85 -12.83
N ALA A 463 -10.42 0.57 -13.03
CA ALA A 463 -9.36 0.76 -12.04
C ALA A 463 -8.97 2.24 -11.85
N GLY A 464 -9.31 3.10 -12.82
CA GLY A 464 -9.16 4.55 -12.73
C GLY A 464 -10.26 5.22 -11.90
N GLY A 465 -10.01 6.46 -11.49
CA GLY A 465 -10.97 7.26 -10.73
C GLY A 465 -10.42 7.75 -9.37
N PRO A 466 -11.28 8.38 -8.54
CA PRO A 466 -10.92 8.84 -7.20
C PRO A 466 -10.66 7.66 -6.23
N ALA A 467 -9.93 7.91 -5.15
CA ALA A 467 -9.61 6.88 -4.15
C ALA A 467 -10.83 6.40 -3.34
N GLU A 468 -11.88 7.22 -3.23
CA GLU A 468 -13.22 6.85 -2.75
C GLU A 468 -14.19 6.85 -3.95
N PRO A 469 -15.00 5.79 -4.18
CA PRO A 469 -15.97 5.76 -5.27
C PRO A 469 -16.96 6.94 -5.26
N PRO A 470 -17.50 7.39 -6.41
CA PRO A 470 -18.63 8.32 -6.47
C PRO A 470 -19.82 7.88 -5.60
N LEU A 471 -20.61 8.84 -5.09
CA LEU A 471 -21.84 8.53 -4.34
C LEU A 471 -22.94 7.98 -5.25
N ASP A 472 -23.02 8.51 -6.47
CA ASP A 472 -24.06 8.26 -7.46
C ASP A 472 -23.52 7.45 -8.66
N LEU A 473 -24.42 6.74 -9.34
CA LEU A 473 -24.09 5.92 -10.50
C LEU A 473 -23.91 6.75 -11.78
N ALA A 474 -22.71 6.71 -12.36
CA ALA A 474 -22.43 7.30 -13.66
C ALA A 474 -22.81 6.36 -14.81
N HIS A 475 -23.10 6.96 -15.97
CA HIS A 475 -23.24 6.28 -17.26
C HIS A 475 -22.14 6.78 -18.21
N ILE A 476 -21.82 6.01 -19.25
CA ILE A 476 -20.91 6.43 -20.32
C ILE A 476 -21.70 7.20 -21.38
N ASP A 477 -21.43 8.50 -21.51
CA ASP A 477 -22.14 9.41 -22.44
C ASP A 477 -22.27 8.83 -23.86
N GLY A 478 -23.48 8.86 -24.43
CA GLY A 478 -23.76 8.33 -25.76
C GLY A 478 -23.95 6.80 -25.82
N THR A 479 -23.94 6.11 -24.68
CA THR A 479 -24.22 4.67 -24.56
C THR A 479 -25.25 4.41 -23.44
N SER A 480 -25.71 3.17 -23.30
CA SER A 480 -26.44 2.69 -22.12
C SER A 480 -25.54 2.12 -21.01
N ALA A 481 -24.22 2.11 -21.20
CA ALA A 481 -23.28 1.42 -20.32
C ALA A 481 -23.12 2.15 -18.97
N LEU A 482 -23.15 1.40 -17.88
CA LEU A 482 -22.85 1.90 -16.54
C LEU A 482 -21.34 2.07 -16.34
N LEU A 483 -20.90 3.21 -15.81
CA LEU A 483 -19.50 3.41 -15.41
C LEU A 483 -19.34 3.19 -13.90
N VAL A 484 -18.49 2.25 -13.51
CA VAL A 484 -18.21 1.93 -12.10
C VAL A 484 -16.73 2.17 -11.77
N GLU A 485 -16.49 3.19 -10.96
CA GLU A 485 -15.17 3.52 -10.40
C GLU A 485 -15.04 2.85 -9.02
N VAL A 486 -14.12 1.89 -8.84
CA VAL A 486 -14.09 1.00 -7.65
C VAL A 486 -13.41 1.59 -6.41
N GLY A 487 -12.74 2.74 -6.54
CA GLY A 487 -11.92 3.33 -5.49
C GLY A 487 -10.54 2.66 -5.38
N GLN A 488 -9.86 2.84 -4.24
CA GLN A 488 -8.50 2.31 -4.02
C GLN A 488 -8.33 1.68 -2.63
N LYS A 489 -7.22 0.95 -2.46
CA LYS A 489 -6.76 0.30 -1.22
C LYS A 489 -7.74 -0.71 -0.64
N GLY A 490 -8.72 -1.14 -1.44
CA GLY A 490 -9.82 -1.97 -0.99
C GLY A 490 -10.62 -1.39 0.18
N MET A 491 -10.67 -0.06 0.34
CA MET A 491 -11.43 0.62 1.41
C MET A 491 -12.95 0.49 1.23
N TYR A 492 -13.40 0.28 0.01
CA TYR A 492 -14.80 0.19 -0.40
C TYR A 492 -15.02 -1.06 -1.24
N ALA A 493 -16.29 -1.46 -1.35
CA ALA A 493 -16.78 -2.31 -2.43
C ALA A 493 -18.00 -1.63 -3.05
N VAL A 494 -18.12 -1.64 -4.38
CA VAL A 494 -19.32 -1.15 -5.06
C VAL A 494 -20.29 -2.32 -5.22
N VAL A 495 -21.59 -2.06 -5.05
CA VAL A 495 -22.64 -3.05 -5.32
C VAL A 495 -23.64 -2.52 -6.34
N LEU A 496 -23.83 -3.28 -7.41
CA LEU A 496 -24.96 -3.13 -8.34
C LEU A 496 -25.99 -4.22 -8.06
N GLY A 497 -27.18 -3.83 -7.61
CA GLY A 497 -28.34 -4.73 -7.48
C GLY A 497 -29.25 -4.60 -8.70
N PHE A 498 -29.46 -5.71 -9.42
CA PHE A 498 -30.38 -5.82 -10.55
C PHE A 498 -31.69 -6.46 -10.09
N TYR A 499 -32.83 -5.92 -10.53
CA TYR A 499 -34.17 -6.31 -10.08
C TYR A 499 -35.07 -6.72 -11.27
N GLN A 500 -36.25 -7.29 -11.00
CA GLN A 500 -37.15 -7.88 -12.02
C GLN A 500 -37.87 -6.85 -12.90
N ASP A 501 -37.84 -5.59 -12.49
CA ASP A 501 -38.34 -4.40 -13.20
C ASP A 501 -37.26 -3.73 -14.07
N GLU A 502 -36.14 -4.44 -14.33
CA GLU A 502 -34.88 -3.94 -14.91
C GLU A 502 -34.28 -2.73 -14.18
N ALA A 503 -34.78 -2.38 -12.99
CA ALA A 503 -34.17 -1.36 -12.16
C ALA A 503 -32.77 -1.83 -11.72
N VAL A 504 -31.78 -0.95 -11.87
CA VAL A 504 -30.46 -1.12 -11.27
C VAL A 504 -30.33 -0.16 -10.10
N ARG A 505 -29.85 -0.65 -8.95
CA ARG A 505 -29.49 0.19 -7.80
C ARG A 505 -28.00 0.10 -7.52
N TYR A 506 -27.39 1.24 -7.23
CA TYR A 506 -25.97 1.39 -6.91
C TYR A 506 -25.79 1.75 -5.44
N GLN A 507 -24.75 1.21 -4.81
CA GLN A 507 -24.19 1.78 -3.58
C GLN A 507 -22.69 1.51 -3.47
N ARG A 508 -21.91 2.55 -3.18
CA ARG A 508 -20.56 2.41 -2.59
C ARG A 508 -20.69 1.97 -1.13
N VAL A 509 -20.06 0.86 -0.75
CA VAL A 509 -20.09 0.30 0.60
C VAL A 509 -18.74 0.55 1.28
N PRO A 510 -18.68 1.35 2.36
CA PRO A 510 -17.46 1.50 3.15
C PRO A 510 -17.19 0.21 3.93
N LEU A 511 -15.98 -0.35 3.80
CA LEU A 511 -15.55 -1.51 4.61
C LEU A 511 -15.03 -1.03 5.97
N ASP A 512 -15.91 -0.34 6.72
CA ASP A 512 -15.64 0.21 8.04
C ASP A 512 -15.94 -0.79 9.18
N SER A 513 -15.83 -0.32 10.42
CA SER A 513 -16.00 -1.13 11.64
C SER A 513 -17.39 -1.72 11.88
N ARG A 514 -18.40 -1.44 11.04
CA ARG A 514 -19.66 -2.21 11.05
C ARG A 514 -19.45 -3.68 10.70
N PHE A 515 -18.39 -3.99 9.96
CA PHE A 515 -17.98 -5.35 9.62
C PHE A 515 -16.91 -5.84 10.60
N PRO A 516 -17.20 -6.80 11.49
CA PRO A 516 -16.16 -7.43 12.32
C PRO A 516 -15.13 -8.16 11.46
N TYR A 517 -13.91 -8.25 11.95
CA TYR A 517 -12.81 -8.91 11.24
C TYR A 517 -13.03 -10.44 11.16
N SER A 518 -12.90 -11.01 9.96
CA SER A 518 -13.08 -12.45 9.73
C SER A 518 -12.06 -13.33 10.48
N PRO A 519 -12.49 -14.31 11.29
CA PRO A 519 -11.61 -15.32 11.87
C PRO A 519 -10.87 -16.15 10.82
N ASP A 520 -11.50 -16.40 9.67
CA ASP A 520 -10.96 -17.23 8.60
C ASP A 520 -9.81 -16.51 7.88
N VAL A 521 -9.97 -15.21 7.60
CA VAL A 521 -8.90 -14.37 7.04
C VAL A 521 -7.80 -14.13 8.08
N LYS A 522 -8.12 -14.13 9.38
CA LYS A 522 -7.07 -14.07 10.42
C LYS A 522 -6.09 -15.24 10.29
N LEU A 523 -6.53 -16.44 9.93
CA LEU A 523 -5.62 -17.58 9.71
C LEU A 523 -4.68 -17.35 8.52
N LEU A 524 -5.16 -16.70 7.45
CA LEU A 524 -4.31 -16.29 6.33
C LEU A 524 -3.27 -15.25 6.77
N MET A 525 -3.65 -14.29 7.61
CA MET A 525 -2.71 -13.30 8.17
C MET A 525 -1.70 -13.90 9.16
N VAL A 526 -2.07 -14.91 9.93
CA VAL A 526 -1.13 -15.70 10.74
C VAL A 526 -0.08 -16.35 9.85
N ASN A 527 -0.49 -17.04 8.78
CA ASN A 527 0.46 -17.62 7.82
C ASN A 527 1.35 -16.56 7.14
N TYR A 528 0.79 -15.40 6.74
CA TYR A 528 1.58 -14.32 6.13
C TYR A 528 2.64 -13.76 7.10
N GLN A 529 2.28 -13.44 8.35
CA GLN A 529 3.26 -12.97 9.36
C GLN A 529 4.25 -14.08 9.77
N ASP A 530 3.85 -15.34 9.74
CA ASP A 530 4.76 -16.48 9.92
C ASP A 530 5.77 -16.62 8.78
N GLN A 531 5.35 -16.41 7.52
CA GLN A 531 6.24 -16.40 6.36
C GLN A 531 7.24 -15.24 6.41
N LEU A 532 6.79 -14.04 6.76
CA LEU A 532 7.66 -12.87 6.97
C LEU A 532 8.71 -13.14 8.05
N ARG A 533 8.31 -13.71 9.19
CA ARG A 533 9.23 -14.09 10.28
C ARG A 533 10.26 -15.15 9.85
N GLN A 534 9.83 -16.19 9.14
CA GLN A 534 10.71 -17.28 8.71
C GLN A 534 11.74 -16.84 7.66
N VAL A 535 11.36 -15.94 6.76
CA VAL A 535 12.23 -15.44 5.67
C VAL A 535 13.11 -14.28 6.14
N GLY A 536 12.59 -13.43 7.05
CA GLY A 536 13.27 -12.26 7.59
C GLY A 536 13.58 -11.19 6.56
N PHE A 537 13.98 -10.00 7.02
CA PHE A 537 14.32 -8.86 6.15
C PHE A 537 15.35 -9.23 5.05
N GLU A 538 16.36 -10.04 5.40
CA GLU A 538 17.40 -10.46 4.45
C GLU A 538 16.87 -11.36 3.32
N GLY A 539 15.92 -12.25 3.62
CA GLY A 539 15.29 -13.12 2.61
C GLY A 539 14.18 -12.42 1.82
N LEU A 540 13.60 -11.34 2.36
CA LEU A 540 12.74 -10.42 1.63
C LEU A 540 13.52 -9.50 0.66
N GLY A 541 14.85 -9.50 0.73
CA GLY A 541 15.72 -8.65 -0.07
C GLY A 541 15.94 -7.24 0.50
N VAL A 542 15.43 -6.97 1.71
CA VAL A 542 15.61 -5.69 2.41
C VAL A 542 17.06 -5.54 2.84
N ARG A 543 17.68 -4.39 2.52
CA ARG A 543 19.06 -4.05 2.85
C ARG A 543 19.13 -2.64 3.43
N PRO A 544 19.98 -2.37 4.44
CA PRO A 544 20.26 -1.02 4.88
C PRO A 544 20.89 -0.18 3.77
N VAL A 545 20.58 1.12 3.74
CA VAL A 545 21.24 2.11 2.88
C VAL A 545 21.83 3.26 3.72
N PRO A 546 22.91 3.93 3.29
CA PRO A 546 23.43 5.10 4.00
C PRO A 546 22.34 6.17 4.17
N HIS A 547 22.18 6.69 5.39
CA HIS A 547 21.36 7.88 5.62
C HIS A 547 21.99 9.08 4.90
N SER A 548 21.19 9.98 4.32
CA SER A 548 21.68 11.12 3.51
C SER A 548 22.64 12.05 4.25
N ARG A 549 22.60 12.04 5.60
CA ARG A 549 23.48 12.82 6.48
C ARG A 549 24.45 11.95 7.30
N ARG A 550 24.67 10.68 6.91
CA ARG A 550 25.48 9.70 7.68
C ARG A 550 26.91 10.15 7.93
N GLU A 551 27.50 10.91 7.00
CA GLU A 551 28.86 11.47 7.12
C GLU A 551 28.95 12.63 8.13
N GLU A 552 27.88 13.43 8.26
CA GLU A 552 27.84 14.60 9.13
C GLU A 552 27.36 14.26 10.56
N LEU A 553 26.28 13.50 10.65
CA LEU A 553 25.55 13.25 11.91
C LEU A 553 25.98 11.97 12.64
N GLY A 554 26.72 11.08 11.97
CA GLY A 554 27.14 9.81 12.54
C GLY A 554 26.04 8.73 12.53
N ALA A 555 26.19 7.72 13.39
CA ALA A 555 25.22 6.65 13.61
C ALA A 555 23.96 7.10 14.38
N TYR A 556 22.90 6.29 14.30
CA TYR A 556 21.81 6.35 15.28
C TYR A 556 22.30 5.83 16.64
N VAL A 557 21.77 6.36 17.74
CA VAL A 557 22.23 6.05 19.12
C VAL A 557 21.12 5.84 20.14
N GLY A 558 19.85 6.04 19.76
CA GLY A 558 18.66 5.81 20.57
C GLY A 558 18.31 6.96 21.52
N SER A 559 17.00 7.20 21.70
CA SER A 559 16.46 8.30 22.52
C SER A 559 17.02 8.36 23.95
N GLN A 560 17.47 7.23 24.51
CA GLN A 560 18.08 7.17 25.84
C GLN A 560 19.36 8.01 25.96
N LYS A 561 20.14 8.18 24.88
CA LYS A 561 21.36 8.99 24.88
C LYS A 561 21.08 10.49 24.98
N CYS A 562 19.92 10.94 24.47
CA CYS A 562 19.48 12.33 24.55
C CYS A 562 19.06 12.73 25.98
N GLN A 563 18.61 11.76 26.80
CA GLN A 563 17.92 12.03 28.07
C GLN A 563 18.70 12.91 29.06
N SER A 564 20.03 12.75 29.17
CA SER A 564 20.83 13.45 30.18
C SER A 564 21.03 14.93 29.91
N CYS A 565 20.92 15.35 28.65
CA CYS A 565 21.01 16.76 28.25
C CYS A 565 19.61 17.37 28.04
N HIS A 566 18.69 16.59 27.49
CA HIS A 566 17.37 17.04 27.02
C HIS A 566 16.23 16.48 27.88
N GLU A 567 16.34 16.60 29.20
CA GLU A 567 15.45 15.88 30.14
C GLU A 567 13.97 16.30 30.01
N VAL A 568 13.71 17.58 29.70
CA VAL A 568 12.36 18.13 29.47
C VAL A 568 11.74 17.53 28.22
N SER A 569 12.44 17.57 27.10
CA SER A 569 11.98 17.07 25.79
C SER A 569 11.85 15.54 25.77
N TYR A 570 12.79 14.83 26.40
CA TYR A 570 12.68 13.39 26.62
C TYR A 570 11.42 13.05 27.46
N ARG A 571 11.06 13.88 28.43
CA ARG A 571 9.84 13.75 29.25
C ARG A 571 8.56 14.12 28.47
N VAL A 572 8.62 14.92 27.41
CA VAL A 572 7.52 15.12 26.44
C VAL A 572 7.40 13.88 25.55
N TRP A 573 8.48 13.50 24.86
CA TRP A 573 8.55 12.32 23.99
C TRP A 573 8.01 11.06 24.68
N ARG A 574 8.49 10.76 25.89
CA ARG A 574 8.12 9.57 26.68
C ARG A 574 6.63 9.50 27.06
N LYS A 575 5.89 10.61 26.99
CA LYS A 575 4.42 10.67 27.21
C LYS A 575 3.61 10.51 25.92
N SER A 576 4.23 10.65 24.75
CA SER A 576 3.57 10.65 23.44
C SER A 576 3.16 9.27 22.95
N GLY A 577 2.50 9.18 21.79
CA GLY A 577 2.25 7.89 21.12
C GLY A 577 3.54 7.22 20.62
N HIS A 578 4.53 8.01 20.22
CA HIS A 578 5.75 7.58 19.54
C HIS A 578 6.61 6.66 20.41
N ALA A 579 6.81 7.03 21.69
CA ALA A 579 7.53 6.25 22.70
C ALA A 579 6.81 4.97 23.20
N ARG A 580 5.82 4.48 22.43
CA ARG A 580 5.02 3.26 22.66
C ARG A 580 4.61 2.60 21.33
N ALA A 581 5.17 3.02 20.20
CA ALA A 581 4.83 2.57 18.85
C ALA A 581 5.19 1.11 18.60
N TRP A 582 6.38 0.65 18.96
CA TRP A 582 6.80 -0.74 18.74
C TRP A 582 5.85 -1.73 19.43
N ARG A 583 5.47 -1.41 20.67
CA ARG A 583 4.54 -2.17 21.49
C ARG A 583 3.18 -2.40 20.82
N THR A 584 2.72 -1.51 19.92
CA THR A 584 1.46 -1.77 19.18
C THR A 584 1.61 -2.90 18.17
N LEU A 585 2.77 -3.04 17.52
CA LEU A 585 3.05 -4.16 16.60
C LEU A 585 3.19 -5.48 17.35
N VAL A 586 3.77 -5.46 18.56
CA VAL A 586 3.90 -6.63 19.45
C VAL A 586 2.54 -7.11 19.95
N HIS A 587 1.62 -6.19 20.26
CA HIS A 587 0.29 -6.50 20.81
C HIS A 587 -0.80 -6.72 19.75
N LEU A 588 -0.50 -6.58 18.46
CA LEU A 588 -1.38 -7.07 17.40
C LEU A 588 -1.40 -8.61 17.39
N ASP A 589 -2.49 -9.18 16.89
CA ASP A 589 -2.74 -10.62 16.88
C ASP A 589 -3.05 -11.06 15.42
N PRO A 590 -2.13 -11.72 14.70
CA PRO A 590 -0.72 -12.00 15.05
C PRO A 590 0.16 -10.74 15.21
N PRO A 591 1.36 -10.82 15.82
CA PRO A 591 2.28 -9.68 15.86
C PRO A 591 2.71 -9.24 14.44
N ARG A 592 2.93 -7.93 14.26
CA ARG A 592 3.35 -7.31 12.98
C ARG A 592 4.83 -6.86 12.97
N THR A 593 5.62 -7.36 13.92
CA THR A 593 7.03 -6.97 14.16
C THR A 593 8.03 -7.39 13.08
N HIS A 594 7.59 -8.15 12.08
CA HIS A 594 8.43 -8.67 10.99
C HIS A 594 7.99 -8.19 9.60
N ASP A 595 6.98 -7.31 9.51
CA ASP A 595 6.54 -6.70 8.25
C ASP A 595 7.28 -5.37 8.04
N PRO A 596 8.11 -5.21 6.98
CA PRO A 596 8.82 -3.98 6.67
C PRO A 596 7.96 -2.71 6.65
N GLU A 597 6.70 -2.81 6.18
CA GLU A 597 5.78 -1.67 6.06
C GLU A 597 5.23 -1.22 7.43
N CYS A 598 5.16 -2.14 8.40
CA CYS A 598 4.80 -1.81 9.78
C CYS A 598 6.03 -1.32 10.57
N VAL A 599 7.15 -2.01 10.42
CA VAL A 599 8.40 -1.72 11.14
C VAL A 599 8.90 -0.32 10.80
N SER A 600 8.87 0.07 9.52
CA SER A 600 9.37 1.37 9.04
C SER A 600 8.77 2.60 9.71
N CYS A 601 7.55 2.49 10.23
CA CYS A 601 6.80 3.58 10.86
C CYS A 601 6.77 3.51 12.40
N HIS A 602 7.38 2.47 13.00
CA HIS A 602 7.28 2.17 14.43
C HIS A 602 8.62 2.12 15.19
N VAL A 603 9.75 2.44 14.52
CA VAL A 603 11.12 2.36 15.05
C VAL A 603 11.99 3.56 14.64
N VAL A 604 13.23 3.63 15.12
CA VAL A 604 14.25 4.60 14.67
C VAL A 604 15.02 4.08 13.46
N GLY A 605 15.33 4.98 12.51
CA GLY A 605 16.29 4.70 11.44
C GLY A 605 15.77 3.83 10.30
N TRP A 606 14.49 4.00 9.93
CA TRP A 606 13.90 3.48 8.70
C TRP A 606 13.30 4.60 7.86
N ASN A 607 13.08 4.35 6.57
CA ASN A 607 12.29 5.21 5.70
C ASN A 607 10.82 4.72 5.64
N PRO A 608 9.84 5.53 6.06
CA PRO A 608 8.43 5.13 6.13
C PRO A 608 7.68 5.13 4.79
N GLU A 609 8.21 5.78 3.75
CA GLU A 609 7.58 5.87 2.42
C GLU A 609 7.98 4.69 1.51
N TYR A 610 9.22 4.22 1.67
CA TYR A 610 9.86 3.20 0.82
C TYR A 610 10.27 1.91 1.57
N TYR A 611 9.94 1.82 2.87
CA TYR A 611 10.02 0.62 3.70
C TYR A 611 11.42 -0.03 3.80
N TYR A 612 12.48 0.78 3.79
CA TYR A 612 13.87 0.31 3.93
C TYR A 612 14.55 0.84 5.23
N PRO A 613 15.45 0.07 5.85
CA PRO A 613 16.28 0.54 6.96
C PRO A 613 17.40 1.47 6.46
N TYR A 614 17.82 2.40 7.31
CA TYR A 614 19.09 3.09 7.15
C TYR A 614 20.23 2.29 7.82
N GLU A 615 21.46 2.49 7.36
CA GLU A 615 22.66 2.00 8.06
C GLU A 615 22.67 2.51 9.51
N THR A 616 23.01 1.61 10.44
CA THR A 616 22.92 1.82 11.91
C THR A 616 21.52 2.12 12.45
N GLY A 617 20.46 2.07 11.64
CA GLY A 617 19.07 2.10 12.10
C GLY A 617 18.63 0.79 12.76
N PHE A 618 17.39 0.74 13.23
CA PHE A 618 16.83 -0.46 13.85
C PHE A 618 16.92 -1.69 12.93
N TRP A 619 17.22 -2.85 13.51
CA TRP A 619 17.16 -4.14 12.80
C TRP A 619 16.31 -5.18 13.52
N SER A 620 16.46 -5.32 14.84
CA SER A 620 15.67 -6.23 15.68
C SER A 620 15.89 -5.89 17.15
N GLU A 621 14.99 -6.33 18.03
CA GLU A 621 15.12 -6.09 19.48
C GLU A 621 16.42 -6.70 20.06
N GLU A 622 16.95 -7.77 19.47
CA GLU A 622 18.19 -8.41 19.89
C GLU A 622 19.47 -7.72 19.39
N LYS A 623 19.40 -6.95 18.29
CA LYS A 623 20.57 -6.28 17.69
C LYS A 623 20.64 -4.79 18.02
N THR A 624 19.49 -4.13 18.15
CA THR A 624 19.35 -2.67 18.29
C THR A 624 18.21 -2.31 19.26
N PRO A 625 18.23 -2.81 20.52
CA PRO A 625 17.17 -2.59 21.51
C PRO A 625 16.95 -1.10 21.83
N GLU A 626 17.97 -0.25 21.66
CA GLU A 626 17.91 1.20 21.89
C GLU A 626 17.19 1.98 20.78
N LEU A 627 16.89 1.33 19.65
CA LEU A 627 16.25 1.92 18.46
C LEU A 627 14.78 1.48 18.29
N VAL A 628 14.20 0.79 19.27
CA VAL A 628 12.74 0.54 19.34
C VAL A 628 11.96 1.84 19.56
N ASP A 629 10.67 1.79 19.22
CA ASP A 629 9.75 2.93 19.24
C ASP A 629 10.14 4.06 18.27
N VAL A 630 9.20 4.96 17.95
CA VAL A 630 9.53 6.16 17.17
C VAL A 630 10.25 7.12 18.10
N GLY A 631 11.56 7.30 17.90
CA GLY A 631 12.47 7.99 18.82
C GLY A 631 12.72 9.46 18.50
N CYS A 632 13.61 10.09 19.27
CA CYS A 632 14.07 11.46 19.00
C CYS A 632 14.71 11.56 17.61
N GLU A 633 15.54 10.58 17.24
CA GLU A 633 16.27 10.53 15.98
C GLU A 633 15.38 10.28 14.75
N SER A 634 14.12 9.85 14.94
CA SER A 634 13.11 9.79 13.87
C SER A 634 12.67 11.18 13.40
N CYS A 635 12.91 12.24 14.20
CA CYS A 635 12.61 13.63 13.88
C CYS A 635 13.85 14.54 13.76
N HIS A 636 14.93 14.21 14.47
CA HIS A 636 16.16 15.02 14.52
C HIS A 636 17.33 14.43 13.70
N GLY A 637 17.15 13.24 13.13
CA GLY A 637 18.21 12.48 12.46
C GLY A 637 19.17 11.80 13.45
N PRO A 638 20.24 11.15 12.94
CA PRO A 638 21.25 10.47 13.77
C PRO A 638 21.92 11.41 14.78
N GLY A 639 22.17 10.91 16.00
CA GLY A 639 22.70 11.71 17.11
C GLY A 639 24.18 11.50 17.45
N GLU A 640 24.86 10.50 16.89
CA GLU A 640 26.21 10.09 17.33
C GLU A 640 27.24 11.23 17.30
N ALA A 641 27.31 12.00 16.21
CA ALA A 641 28.29 13.07 16.07
C ALA A 641 28.02 14.22 17.05
N HIS A 642 26.75 14.61 17.20
CA HIS A 642 26.34 15.64 18.16
C HIS A 642 26.71 15.24 19.59
N VAL A 643 26.34 14.03 20.03
CA VAL A 643 26.69 13.51 21.37
C VAL A 643 28.21 13.46 21.58
N LYS A 644 29.01 13.11 20.56
CA LYS A 644 30.48 13.16 20.65
C LYS A 644 31.03 14.59 20.77
N ALA A 645 30.42 15.57 20.12
CA ALA A 645 30.86 16.96 20.15
C ALA A 645 30.54 17.64 21.50
N GLU A 646 29.35 17.42 22.07
CA GLU A 646 28.99 17.97 23.39
C GLU A 646 29.88 17.40 24.51
N MET A 647 30.37 16.17 24.36
CA MET A 647 31.36 15.55 25.27
C MET A 647 32.80 16.00 25.00
N GLY A 648 33.02 16.83 23.98
CA GLY A 648 34.31 17.43 23.62
C GLY A 648 34.46 18.88 24.10
N SER A 649 35.40 19.61 23.50
CA SER A 649 35.68 21.02 23.82
C SER A 649 35.74 21.93 22.58
N ASP A 650 35.28 21.45 21.42
CA ASP A 650 35.24 22.21 20.18
C ASP A 650 33.91 22.95 20.06
N LEU A 651 33.91 24.22 20.48
CA LEU A 651 32.74 25.09 20.47
C LEU A 651 32.25 25.47 19.05
N ALA A 652 33.03 25.18 17.99
CA ALA A 652 32.60 25.38 16.61
C ALA A 652 31.89 24.12 16.09
N LEU A 653 32.45 22.93 16.36
CA LEU A 653 31.85 21.65 16.04
C LEU A 653 30.53 21.41 16.80
N GLN A 654 30.48 21.78 18.10
CA GLN A 654 29.26 21.75 18.92
C GLN A 654 28.15 22.58 18.26
N ARG A 655 28.37 23.88 18.02
CA ARG A 655 27.38 24.76 17.37
C ARG A 655 26.94 24.24 16.00
N LYS A 656 27.88 23.73 15.18
CA LYS A 656 27.55 23.13 13.88
C LYS A 656 26.59 21.96 14.05
N LEU A 657 26.85 21.06 14.99
CA LEU A 657 26.06 19.83 15.16
C LEU A 657 24.76 20.05 15.93
N GLN A 658 24.69 21.03 16.84
CA GLN A 658 23.45 21.53 17.43
C GLN A 658 22.51 22.06 16.34
N GLN A 659 23.00 22.91 15.45
CA GLN A 659 22.25 23.37 14.27
C GLN A 659 21.87 22.19 13.36
N ALA A 660 22.78 21.22 13.17
CA ALA A 660 22.55 20.08 12.31
C ALA A 660 21.40 19.17 12.77
N VAL A 661 21.19 19.00 14.09
CA VAL A 661 20.07 18.21 14.65
C VAL A 661 18.84 19.05 15.02
N THR A 662 18.85 20.37 14.76
CA THR A 662 17.71 21.25 15.05
C THR A 662 16.61 21.07 14.01
N LEU A 663 15.43 20.62 14.44
CA LEU A 663 14.21 20.59 13.61
C LEU A 663 13.44 21.91 13.81
N THR A 664 13.23 22.69 12.75
CA THR A 664 12.40 23.90 12.85
C THR A 664 10.91 23.57 12.85
N LEU A 665 10.07 24.49 13.37
CA LEU A 665 8.62 24.37 13.28
C LEU A 665 8.12 24.33 11.83
N GLU A 666 8.85 24.98 10.91
CA GLU A 666 8.51 25.01 9.49
C GLU A 666 8.78 23.66 8.82
N ASP A 667 9.94 23.05 9.07
CA ASP A 667 10.30 21.72 8.57
C ASP A 667 9.43 20.62 9.20
N ALA A 668 9.13 20.75 10.50
CA ALA A 668 8.20 19.89 11.21
C ALA A 668 6.82 19.84 10.53
N LYS A 669 6.32 21.01 10.12
CA LYS A 669 5.03 21.18 9.47
C LYS A 669 5.03 20.77 7.99
N LYS A 670 6.09 21.10 7.25
CA LYS A 670 6.18 20.88 5.80
C LYS A 670 6.57 19.46 5.41
N GLN A 671 7.38 18.78 6.21
CA GLN A 671 8.01 17.52 5.81
C GLN A 671 7.98 16.47 6.93
N GLN A 672 8.50 16.78 8.12
CA GLN A 672 8.85 15.74 9.09
C GLN A 672 7.66 14.92 9.61
N CYS A 673 6.52 15.54 9.92
CA CYS A 673 5.38 14.78 10.44
C CYS A 673 4.66 13.97 9.35
N ILE A 674 4.60 14.49 8.12
CA ILE A 674 3.78 13.89 7.04
C ILE A 674 4.41 12.67 6.37
N THR A 675 5.66 12.33 6.70
CA THR A 675 6.30 11.07 6.28
C THR A 675 5.66 9.83 6.90
N CYS A 676 5.03 9.97 8.08
CA CYS A 676 4.23 8.92 8.73
C CYS A 676 2.76 9.33 8.94
N HIS A 677 2.45 10.63 9.04
CA HIS A 677 1.09 11.16 9.17
C HIS A 677 0.52 11.64 7.83
N ASP A 678 0.57 10.77 6.84
CA ASP A 678 -0.17 10.92 5.59
C ASP A 678 -1.68 10.64 5.76
N GLY A 679 -2.45 10.83 4.69
CA GLY A 679 -3.91 10.60 4.67
C GLY A 679 -4.34 9.12 4.68
N GLU A 680 -3.41 8.18 4.77
CA GLU A 680 -3.64 6.74 4.78
C GLU A 680 -3.44 6.16 6.18
N ASN A 681 -2.29 6.47 6.77
CA ASN A 681 -1.85 6.05 8.10
C ASN A 681 -2.48 6.92 9.20
N SER A 682 -2.75 8.19 8.91
CA SER A 682 -3.31 9.14 9.87
C SER A 682 -4.30 10.13 9.24
N PRO A 683 -5.43 9.68 8.64
CA PRO A 683 -6.42 10.55 7.99
C PRO A 683 -7.02 11.68 8.87
N ASP A 684 -7.02 11.52 10.20
CA ASP A 684 -7.43 12.57 11.15
C ASP A 684 -6.31 13.59 11.47
N PHE A 685 -5.12 13.49 10.86
CA PHE A 685 -3.97 14.34 11.16
C PHE A 685 -4.24 15.81 10.80
N LYS A 686 -4.08 16.67 11.80
CA LYS A 686 -4.15 18.14 11.66
C LYS A 686 -3.03 18.70 12.52
N PHE A 687 -1.98 19.21 11.87
CA PHE A 687 -0.71 19.58 12.51
C PHE A 687 -0.92 20.43 13.77
N GLU A 688 -1.78 21.45 13.68
CA GLU A 688 -2.15 22.39 14.75
C GLU A 688 -2.74 21.72 16.00
N THR A 689 -3.20 20.48 15.91
CA THR A 689 -3.79 19.69 17.01
C THR A 689 -2.96 18.47 17.41
N TYR A 690 -1.90 18.16 16.66
CA TYR A 690 -0.97 17.06 16.93
C TYR A 690 0.37 17.58 17.47
N TRP A 691 0.88 18.67 16.89
CA TRP A 691 2.13 19.31 17.29
C TRP A 691 2.17 19.66 18.80
N PRO A 692 1.14 20.26 19.43
CA PRO A 692 1.16 20.55 20.87
C PRO A 692 1.19 19.34 21.81
N LYS A 693 1.18 18.10 21.28
CA LYS A 693 1.35 16.84 22.04
C LYS A 693 2.80 16.35 22.08
N ILE A 694 3.67 16.91 21.24
CA ILE A 694 5.07 16.49 21.06
C ILE A 694 6.05 17.69 21.05
N GLU A 695 5.56 18.92 20.94
CA GLU A 695 6.39 20.13 20.90
C GLU A 695 7.25 20.30 22.15
N HIS A 696 8.46 20.78 21.93
CA HIS A 696 9.47 21.03 22.96
C HIS A 696 10.49 22.04 22.41
N ARG A 697 11.28 22.65 23.30
CA ARG A 697 12.39 23.55 22.99
C ARG A 697 13.52 23.29 23.98
N GLU A 698 14.76 23.24 23.49
CA GLU A 698 15.95 23.16 24.35
C GLU A 698 16.44 24.54 24.80
N TRP A 699 16.02 25.58 24.09
CA TRP A 699 16.37 26.97 24.33
C TRP A 699 15.07 27.78 24.38
N GLU A 700 14.74 28.31 25.55
CA GLU A 700 13.90 29.50 25.65
C GLU A 700 14.79 30.71 25.34
N ASP A 701 14.22 31.74 24.69
CA ASP A 701 14.95 32.92 24.27
C ASP A 701 15.43 33.76 25.49
N GLU A 702 16.69 34.24 25.47
CA GLU A 702 17.19 35.33 26.35
C GLU A 702 16.78 36.72 25.83
#